data_AF-A0A534YDE8-F1
#
_entry.id   AF-A0A534YDE8-F1
#
_cell.length_a   1.000
_cell.length_b   1.000
_cell.length_c   1.000
_cell.angle_alpha   90.00
_cell.angle_beta   90.00
_cell.angle_gamma   90.00
#
_symmetry.space_group_name_H-M   'P 1'
#
loop_
_entity.id
_entity.type
_entity.pdbx_description
1 polymer ?
#
loop_
_entity_poly.entity_id
_entity_poly.type
_entity_poly.pdbx_seq_one_letter_code
_entity_poly.pdbx_strand_id
1 'polypeptide(L)'
;MNENKTTALPPHLLDLRREVEGYAKGFGLDFYETIFEVLGYDEINMVAAYGGFPNRYPHWRFGMDYEQLSKGYEYGLSKIYEMVINNDPSYAYLLESNMDVDQKLVMAHVFGHVDFFKHNFSFRHTNRKMMDEMANHATRVRRIVDKVGLELVETFIDRSLSLENLIDQHSQHIKRRNDKDEEEQPIEVHGFKADREYMRQFINPKEFLDEQRKKLEDERAAKKKFPERPERDVLLFLLENAPMERWEADILSLMREEAYYFAPQGQTKIINEGWACIIRNSPVFSSLGIVTIEDIVAADKVKVSDGRSARSVYDRNVICNQSTITVRSRRGLKITGSRNHRLLLPDGETWRRLDELAVGDHVAISGGAGLWAKDEVGIAWLPDERIRWIGDFDPAVELTGATYRNAALALEPQDWAKGSAHTRKLLYGRRKTIRIPERVDTRVAQFCGYLVGDGHISRVKRELGLTSGDEPQAQAFSELAYELFGLLTRATLVENRWRVIIHSETLSDLLVEELGFTTGPSAREKQVPKAILRSPKHVVAAFLRAYFDCDGYAGKAGVILSTSSEVMSEQVQLLLLNFGILSRRRLQKDECWHVQILGKSAEVFLHEIGFGLDRKQAALNEYVTQRRWFKAEKWEDEIVSIEHGRADVYDISVEGTHRYAAAGFINHNSFWHSTIMTQKALKDHEIIDYADHHSGTMGTRPGAINPYKLGIELWRHIEDRWNKGRFGKEYDECDDLRARRAWDKKLGLGRQKIFEVRKHYNDVTFIDEFLTADFAAEQKLFVYGFNEKGNRWEILDREFQKVKRKLLQQLTNFGQPIIEVVDGNFENRGELLLAHRHDGVDLRVDYAKDTLVNLQAIWRRPVAIVTRMDGKGVLMRFDGRDHADRKVDY
;
A
#
# COMPACT_ATOMS: atom_id res chain seq x y z
N MET A 1 -14.91 -36.81 4.10
CA MET A 1 -14.04 -36.67 5.30
C MET A 1 -13.45 -38.03 5.60
N ASN A 2 -12.17 -38.12 5.97
CA ASN A 2 -11.54 -39.38 6.37
C ASN A 2 -11.68 -39.56 7.89
N GLU A 3 -12.29 -40.65 8.33
CA GLU A 3 -12.73 -40.89 9.72
C GLU A 3 -11.59 -41.22 10.73
N ASN A 4 -10.36 -40.74 10.51
CA ASN A 4 -9.19 -41.14 11.31
C ASN A 4 -8.08 -40.07 11.52
N LYS A 5 -8.31 -38.77 11.22
CA LYS A 5 -7.48 -37.71 11.82
C LYS A 5 -8.05 -37.37 13.20
N THR A 6 -7.26 -37.53 14.26
CA THR A 6 -7.61 -37.05 15.60
C THR A 6 -7.49 -35.52 15.63
N THR A 7 -8.57 -34.79 15.93
CA THR A 7 -8.59 -33.31 15.95
C THR A 7 -7.83 -32.68 17.13
N ALA A 8 -7.13 -33.48 17.93
CA ALA A 8 -6.35 -33.00 19.07
C ALA A 8 -5.03 -32.34 18.60
N LEU A 9 -4.69 -31.21 19.20
CA LEU A 9 -3.40 -30.53 18.99
C LEU A 9 -2.21 -31.50 19.14
N PRO A 10 -1.29 -31.54 18.18
CA PRO A 10 0.01 -32.21 18.35
C PRO A 10 0.71 -31.75 19.63
N PRO A 11 1.41 -32.63 20.37
CA PRO A 11 1.98 -32.29 21.69
C PRO A 11 2.85 -31.02 21.70
N HIS A 12 3.66 -30.79 20.66
CA HIS A 12 4.47 -29.57 20.54
C HIS A 12 3.61 -28.31 20.41
N LEU A 13 2.54 -28.31 19.61
CA LEU A 13 1.62 -27.18 19.50
C LEU A 13 0.80 -26.98 20.78
N LEU A 14 0.50 -28.04 21.55
CA LEU A 14 -0.14 -27.91 22.85
C LEU A 14 0.77 -27.18 23.87
N ASP A 15 2.07 -27.47 23.85
CA ASP A 15 3.03 -26.79 24.72
C ASP A 15 3.37 -25.37 24.24
N LEU A 16 3.47 -25.12 22.93
CA LEU A 16 3.54 -23.75 22.39
C LEU A 16 2.28 -22.93 22.74
N ARG A 17 1.09 -23.55 22.66
CA ARG A 17 -0.16 -22.90 23.09
C ARG A 17 -0.07 -22.49 24.55
N ARG A 18 0.36 -23.39 25.44
CA ARG A 18 0.56 -23.10 26.89
C ARG A 18 1.60 -21.99 27.14
N GLU A 19 2.70 -21.99 26.39
CA GLU A 19 3.76 -20.96 26.42
C GLU A 19 3.17 -19.57 26.10
N VAL A 20 2.52 -19.44 24.93
CA VAL A 20 1.92 -18.17 24.48
C VAL A 20 0.71 -17.76 25.33
N GLU A 21 -0.13 -18.69 25.76
CA GLU A 21 -1.27 -18.48 26.66
C GLU A 21 -0.81 -17.90 28.03
N GLY A 22 0.30 -18.42 28.56
CA GLY A 22 0.94 -17.92 29.77
C GLY A 22 1.48 -16.49 29.61
N TYR A 23 2.10 -16.18 28.48
CA TYR A 23 2.58 -14.82 28.19
C TYR A 23 1.43 -13.83 27.98
N ALA A 24 0.37 -14.21 27.27
CA ALA A 24 -0.82 -13.39 27.07
C ALA A 24 -1.47 -13.00 28.41
N LYS A 25 -1.67 -13.98 29.31
CA LYS A 25 -2.15 -13.75 30.68
C LYS A 25 -1.19 -12.88 31.50
N GLY A 26 0.13 -13.12 31.36
CA GLY A 26 1.19 -12.30 31.98
C GLY A 26 1.19 -10.83 31.52
N PHE A 27 0.68 -10.54 30.33
CA PHE A 27 0.49 -9.18 29.80
C PHE A 27 -0.82 -8.50 30.20
N GLY A 28 -1.67 -9.19 30.98
CA GLY A 28 -2.97 -8.70 31.47
C GLY A 28 -4.15 -8.99 30.55
N LEU A 29 -3.99 -9.87 29.55
CA LEU A 29 -5.10 -10.32 28.70
C LEU A 29 -5.95 -11.36 29.44
N ASP A 30 -7.27 -11.25 29.30
CA ASP A 30 -8.26 -12.21 29.81
C ASP A 30 -9.24 -12.56 28.70
N PHE A 31 -9.26 -13.84 28.33
CA PHE A 31 -9.95 -14.40 27.16
C PHE A 31 -10.81 -15.61 27.57
N TYR A 32 -11.61 -16.14 26.65
CA TYR A 32 -12.33 -17.40 26.85
C TYR A 32 -11.36 -18.59 26.70
N GLU A 33 -11.77 -19.79 27.13
CA GLU A 33 -11.02 -20.99 26.75
C GLU A 33 -10.92 -21.05 25.23
N THR A 34 -9.69 -21.12 24.70
CA THR A 34 -9.43 -21.00 23.26
C THR A 34 -8.92 -22.34 22.74
N ILE A 35 -9.77 -23.01 21.98
CA ILE A 35 -9.49 -24.28 21.30
C ILE A 35 -8.87 -23.95 19.95
N PHE A 36 -7.65 -24.44 19.73
CA PHE A 36 -6.98 -24.36 18.43
C PHE A 36 -7.11 -25.71 17.73
N GLU A 37 -7.65 -25.73 16.52
CA GLU A 37 -7.74 -26.92 15.67
C GLU A 37 -6.77 -26.78 14.49
N VAL A 38 -6.08 -27.87 14.12
CA VAL A 38 -5.12 -27.89 13.00
C VAL A 38 -5.81 -28.41 11.75
N LEU A 39 -5.87 -27.58 10.71
CA LEU A 39 -6.53 -27.86 9.43
C LEU A 39 -5.50 -27.91 8.29
N GLY A 40 -5.75 -28.79 7.31
CA GLY A 40 -5.05 -28.79 6.03
C GLY A 40 -5.42 -27.60 5.13
N TYR A 41 -4.74 -27.51 3.99
CA TYR A 41 -4.95 -26.44 2.99
C TYR A 41 -6.39 -26.33 2.48
N ASP A 42 -6.99 -27.46 2.05
CA ASP A 42 -8.37 -27.46 1.58
C ASP A 42 -9.35 -27.19 2.73
N GLU A 43 -9.03 -27.68 3.93
CA GLU A 43 -9.87 -27.57 5.13
C GLU A 43 -9.98 -26.13 5.63
N ILE A 44 -8.89 -25.36 5.69
CA ILE A 44 -8.96 -23.96 6.09
C ILE A 44 -9.72 -23.10 5.06
N ASN A 45 -9.58 -23.40 3.76
CA ASN A 45 -10.32 -22.71 2.70
C ASN A 45 -11.84 -23.04 2.73
N MET A 46 -12.22 -24.30 3.02
CA MET A 46 -13.62 -24.68 3.21
C MET A 46 -14.25 -23.97 4.42
N VAL A 47 -13.57 -23.96 5.57
CA VAL A 47 -14.06 -23.31 6.79
C VAL A 47 -14.13 -21.78 6.60
N ALA A 48 -13.21 -21.18 5.84
CA ALA A 48 -13.24 -19.76 5.51
C ALA A 48 -14.41 -19.38 4.58
N ALA A 49 -14.73 -20.21 3.58
CA ALA A 49 -15.91 -20.01 2.72
C ALA A 49 -17.23 -20.06 3.52
N TYR A 50 -17.28 -20.85 4.60
CA TYR A 50 -18.41 -20.84 5.55
C TYR A 50 -18.34 -19.76 6.63
N GLY A 51 -17.46 -18.75 6.49
CA GLY A 51 -17.36 -17.63 7.43
C GLY A 51 -16.75 -18.01 8.79
N GLY A 52 -15.93 -19.06 8.81
CA GLY A 52 -15.30 -19.61 10.01
C GLY A 52 -16.01 -20.84 10.60
N PHE A 53 -17.20 -21.22 10.12
CA PHE A 53 -17.96 -22.32 10.72
C PHE A 53 -17.75 -23.67 10.00
N PRO A 54 -17.55 -24.80 10.71
CA PRO A 54 -17.34 -26.10 10.08
C PRO A 54 -18.61 -26.70 9.45
N ASN A 55 -19.80 -26.17 9.81
CA ASN A 55 -21.07 -26.55 9.22
C ASN A 55 -21.92 -25.28 8.98
N ARG A 56 -22.38 -25.09 7.75
CA ARG A 56 -23.40 -24.10 7.37
C ARG A 56 -24.43 -24.75 6.44
N TYR A 57 -25.49 -24.04 6.08
CA TYR A 57 -26.50 -24.52 5.15
C TYR A 57 -25.91 -24.73 3.74
N PRO A 58 -26.41 -25.69 2.94
CA PRO A 58 -25.93 -25.89 1.58
C PRO A 58 -26.36 -24.71 0.69
N HIS A 59 -25.40 -24.11 -0.03
CA HIS A 59 -25.67 -23.00 -0.96
C HIS A 59 -24.50 -22.81 -1.94
N TRP A 60 -24.79 -22.56 -3.22
CA TRP A 60 -23.78 -22.38 -4.27
C TRP A 60 -22.77 -21.23 -3.99
N ARG A 61 -23.19 -20.16 -3.31
CA ARG A 61 -22.31 -19.04 -2.87
C ARG A 61 -21.03 -19.53 -2.19
N PHE A 62 -21.12 -20.53 -1.30
CA PHE A 62 -19.94 -21.06 -0.60
C PHE A 62 -19.00 -21.86 -1.50
N GLY A 63 -19.52 -22.43 -2.60
CA GLY A 63 -18.69 -23.02 -3.65
C GLY A 63 -17.92 -21.95 -4.43
N MET A 64 -18.55 -20.80 -4.74
CA MET A 64 -17.85 -19.65 -5.33
C MET A 64 -16.81 -19.07 -4.39
N ASP A 65 -17.17 -18.84 -3.12
CA ASP A 65 -16.27 -18.28 -2.11
C ASP A 65 -15.06 -19.21 -1.91
N TYR A 66 -15.27 -20.53 -1.85
CA TYR A 66 -14.20 -21.53 -1.81
C TYR A 66 -13.31 -21.48 -3.06
N GLU A 67 -13.88 -21.48 -4.26
CA GLU A 67 -13.13 -21.41 -5.52
C GLU A 67 -12.31 -20.10 -5.62
N GLN A 68 -12.85 -18.99 -5.13
CA GLN A 68 -12.17 -17.70 -5.10
C GLN A 68 -11.03 -17.67 -4.07
N LEU A 69 -11.25 -18.22 -2.86
CA LEU A 69 -10.24 -18.30 -1.81
C LEU A 69 -9.13 -19.29 -2.17
N SER A 70 -9.48 -20.48 -2.66
CA SER A 70 -8.51 -21.50 -3.06
C SER A 70 -7.64 -21.05 -4.23
N LYS A 71 -8.20 -20.47 -5.30
CA LYS A 71 -7.41 -19.87 -6.38
C LYS A 71 -6.60 -18.65 -5.90
N GLY A 72 -7.18 -17.86 -4.99
CA GLY A 72 -6.48 -16.75 -4.34
C GLY A 72 -5.23 -17.23 -3.60
N TYR A 73 -5.29 -18.38 -2.92
CA TYR A 73 -4.17 -18.96 -2.20
C TYR A 73 -3.18 -19.69 -3.13
N GLU A 74 -3.67 -20.52 -4.07
CA GLU A 74 -2.86 -21.27 -5.05
C GLU A 74 -2.01 -20.33 -5.92
N TYR A 75 -2.55 -19.18 -6.35
CA TYR A 75 -1.81 -18.16 -7.09
C TYR A 75 -1.08 -17.13 -6.20
N GLY A 76 -1.06 -17.32 -4.87
CA GLY A 76 -0.33 -16.45 -3.92
C GLY A 76 -0.90 -15.03 -3.76
N LEU A 77 -2.16 -14.81 -4.17
CA LEU A 77 -2.86 -13.53 -4.10
C LEU A 77 -3.43 -13.24 -2.70
N SER A 78 -3.71 -14.28 -1.90
CA SER A 78 -4.27 -14.17 -0.54
C SER A 78 -3.94 -15.39 0.32
N LYS A 79 -3.23 -15.18 1.45
CA LYS A 79 -3.05 -16.19 2.51
C LYS A 79 -3.91 -15.84 3.72
N ILE A 80 -4.73 -16.78 4.18
CA ILE A 80 -5.41 -16.71 5.47
C ILE A 80 -4.39 -17.11 6.54
N TYR A 81 -3.95 -16.15 7.34
CA TYR A 81 -3.02 -16.41 8.44
C TYR A 81 -3.74 -16.91 9.69
N GLU A 82 -4.88 -16.32 10.02
CA GLU A 82 -5.69 -16.65 11.19
C GLU A 82 -7.18 -16.64 10.86
N MET A 83 -7.94 -17.39 11.67
CA MET A 83 -9.39 -17.36 11.65
C MET A 83 -9.89 -17.78 13.03
N VAL A 84 -10.72 -16.94 13.65
CA VAL A 84 -11.20 -17.10 15.04
C VAL A 84 -12.70 -16.86 15.15
N ILE A 85 -13.39 -17.78 15.82
CA ILE A 85 -14.82 -17.71 16.13
C ILE A 85 -15.01 -17.19 17.55
N ASN A 86 -15.78 -16.11 17.67
CA ASN A 86 -16.27 -15.61 18.94
C ASN A 86 -17.36 -16.55 19.51
N ASN A 87 -16.93 -17.49 20.35
CA ASN A 87 -17.75 -18.52 20.98
C ASN A 87 -17.19 -18.76 22.41
N ASP A 88 -17.90 -19.50 23.26
CA ASP A 88 -17.40 -19.89 24.60
C ASP A 88 -17.61 -21.41 24.80
N PRO A 89 -16.56 -22.25 24.63
CA PRO A 89 -15.17 -21.89 24.31
C PRO A 89 -15.03 -21.28 22.91
N SER A 90 -13.99 -20.46 22.72
CA SER A 90 -13.65 -19.85 21.42
C SER A 90 -12.85 -20.84 20.58
N TYR A 91 -13.08 -20.84 19.26
CA TYR A 91 -12.39 -21.72 18.32
C TYR A 91 -11.50 -20.90 17.41
N ALA A 92 -10.30 -21.40 17.13
CA ALA A 92 -9.37 -20.79 16.18
C ALA A 92 -8.66 -21.86 15.34
N TYR A 93 -8.31 -21.51 14.11
CA TYR A 93 -7.78 -22.46 13.14
C TYR A 93 -6.30 -22.19 12.84
N LEU A 94 -5.49 -23.24 12.97
CA LEU A 94 -4.08 -23.28 12.63
C LEU A 94 -3.89 -24.06 11.34
N LEU A 95 -3.06 -23.58 10.43
CA LEU A 95 -2.75 -24.29 9.19
C LEU A 95 -1.65 -25.34 9.43
N GLU A 96 -1.86 -26.58 8.96
CA GLU A 96 -0.94 -27.71 9.14
C GLU A 96 0.48 -27.48 8.54
N SER A 97 0.61 -26.54 7.58
CA SER A 97 1.87 -26.17 6.93
C SER A 97 2.52 -24.87 7.43
N ASN A 98 1.96 -24.21 8.45
CA ASN A 98 2.59 -23.05 9.11
C ASN A 98 3.74 -23.50 10.03
N MET A 99 4.84 -22.74 10.08
CA MET A 99 6.00 -23.03 10.95
C MET A 99 5.70 -22.65 12.42
N ASP A 100 6.43 -23.21 13.40
CA ASP A 100 6.20 -22.96 14.85
C ASP A 100 6.09 -21.46 15.22
N VAL A 101 6.89 -20.61 14.57
CA VAL A 101 6.85 -19.14 14.68
C VAL A 101 5.54 -18.54 14.18
N ASP A 102 4.98 -19.05 13.09
CA ASP A 102 3.70 -18.65 12.52
C ASP A 102 2.55 -19.13 13.41
N GLN A 103 2.63 -20.37 13.91
CA GLN A 103 1.65 -20.90 14.87
C GLN A 103 1.64 -20.03 16.13
N LYS A 104 2.81 -19.61 16.63
CA LYS A 104 2.91 -18.67 17.76
C LYS A 104 2.40 -17.26 17.43
N LEU A 105 2.65 -16.74 16.22
CA LEU A 105 2.11 -15.46 15.76
C LEU A 105 0.58 -15.49 15.79
N VAL A 106 -0.02 -16.52 15.21
CA VAL A 106 -1.47 -16.73 15.15
C VAL A 106 -2.03 -16.93 16.55
N MET A 107 -1.44 -17.78 17.40
CA MET A 107 -1.85 -17.94 18.80
C MET A 107 -1.83 -16.61 19.56
N ALA A 108 -0.74 -15.83 19.44
CA ALA A 108 -0.59 -14.55 20.12
C ALA A 108 -1.60 -13.50 19.65
N HIS A 109 -1.95 -13.49 18.36
CA HIS A 109 -2.92 -12.56 17.80
C HIS A 109 -4.36 -12.95 18.13
N VAL A 110 -4.69 -14.24 18.00
CA VAL A 110 -5.96 -14.85 18.44
C VAL A 110 -6.23 -14.56 19.92
N PHE A 111 -5.27 -14.73 20.83
CA PHE A 111 -5.49 -14.40 22.25
C PHE A 111 -5.82 -12.91 22.46
N GLY A 112 -5.29 -12.00 21.62
CA GLY A 112 -5.70 -10.60 21.58
C GLY A 112 -7.14 -10.40 21.09
N HIS A 113 -7.54 -11.06 20.01
CA HIS A 113 -8.91 -11.02 19.50
C HIS A 113 -9.93 -11.60 20.49
N VAL A 114 -9.66 -12.74 21.13
CA VAL A 114 -10.58 -13.36 22.09
C VAL A 114 -10.69 -12.52 23.37
N ASP A 115 -9.59 -11.91 23.83
CA ASP A 115 -9.61 -10.92 24.93
C ASP A 115 -10.46 -9.70 24.60
N PHE A 116 -10.41 -9.24 23.35
CA PHE A 116 -11.28 -8.18 22.83
C PHE A 116 -12.76 -8.62 22.78
N PHE A 117 -13.09 -9.76 22.18
CA PHE A 117 -14.46 -10.29 22.08
C PHE A 117 -15.13 -10.57 23.43
N LYS A 118 -14.35 -10.91 24.46
CA LYS A 118 -14.84 -11.11 25.84
C LYS A 118 -15.21 -9.80 26.53
N HIS A 119 -14.57 -8.70 26.15
CA HIS A 119 -14.61 -7.44 26.89
C HIS A 119 -15.35 -6.30 26.20
N ASN A 120 -15.36 -6.26 24.87
CA ASN A 120 -15.95 -5.15 24.13
C ASN A 120 -17.48 -5.20 24.14
N PHE A 121 -18.12 -4.06 24.43
CA PHE A 121 -19.57 -3.99 24.55
C PHE A 121 -20.33 -4.45 23.30
N SER A 122 -19.77 -4.23 22.09
CA SER A 122 -20.41 -4.57 20.81
C SER A 122 -20.70 -6.08 20.69
N PHE A 123 -19.87 -6.91 21.33
CA PHE A 123 -20.01 -8.36 21.35
C PHE A 123 -20.89 -8.86 22.50
N ARG A 124 -21.40 -7.99 23.38
CA ARG A 124 -22.17 -8.41 24.57
C ARG A 124 -23.41 -9.24 24.23
N HIS A 125 -24.00 -9.00 23.05
CA HIS A 125 -25.25 -9.62 22.61
C HIS A 125 -25.06 -10.74 21.57
N THR A 126 -23.83 -11.03 21.12
CA THR A 126 -23.56 -12.15 20.21
C THR A 126 -23.81 -13.49 20.89
N ASN A 127 -24.48 -14.41 20.21
CA ASN A 127 -24.60 -15.80 20.66
C ASN A 127 -23.21 -16.43 20.85
N ARG A 128 -22.87 -16.84 22.08
CA ARG A 128 -21.59 -17.49 22.42
C ARG A 128 -21.60 -19.00 22.16
N LYS A 129 -22.66 -19.52 21.55
CA LYS A 129 -22.82 -20.90 21.05
C LYS A 129 -23.19 -20.92 19.57
N MET A 130 -22.69 -19.96 18.78
CA MET A 130 -23.07 -19.86 17.38
C MET A 130 -22.60 -21.08 16.55
N MET A 131 -21.58 -21.83 16.99
CA MET A 131 -21.21 -23.08 16.32
C MET A 131 -22.33 -24.14 16.40
N ASP A 132 -23.02 -24.25 17.54
CA ASP A 132 -24.16 -25.15 17.72
C ASP A 132 -25.35 -24.69 16.84
N GLU A 133 -25.65 -23.38 16.84
CA GLU A 133 -26.79 -22.87 16.07
C GLU A 133 -26.55 -22.87 14.55
N MET A 134 -25.34 -22.61 14.05
CA MET A 134 -25.03 -22.75 12.61
C MET A 134 -25.26 -24.20 12.11
N ALA A 135 -24.97 -25.20 12.94
CA ALA A 135 -25.31 -26.60 12.66
C ALA A 135 -26.82 -26.89 12.73
N ASN A 136 -27.55 -26.23 13.65
CA ASN A 136 -29.01 -26.26 13.68
C ASN A 136 -29.62 -25.59 12.43
N HIS A 137 -29.10 -24.44 12.00
CA HIS A 137 -29.51 -23.71 10.79
C HIS A 137 -29.33 -24.60 9.56
N ALA A 138 -28.13 -25.18 9.39
CA ALA A 138 -27.84 -26.14 8.32
C ALA A 138 -28.84 -27.31 8.29
N THR A 139 -29.18 -27.85 9.46
CA THR A 139 -30.14 -28.95 9.62
C THR A 139 -31.58 -28.52 9.32
N ARG A 140 -31.98 -27.29 9.69
CA ARG A 140 -33.30 -26.71 9.37
C ARG A 140 -33.44 -26.49 7.86
N VAL A 141 -32.46 -25.85 7.21
CA VAL A 141 -32.49 -25.57 5.76
C VAL A 141 -32.51 -26.87 4.95
N ARG A 142 -31.70 -27.89 5.29
CA ARG A 142 -31.77 -29.21 4.63
C ARG A 142 -33.18 -29.81 4.69
N ARG A 143 -33.83 -29.79 5.87
CA ARG A 143 -35.23 -30.26 6.06
C ARG A 143 -36.29 -29.41 5.34
N ILE A 144 -35.95 -28.21 4.86
CA ILE A 144 -36.81 -27.38 4.01
C ILE A 144 -36.56 -27.75 2.54
N VAL A 145 -35.30 -27.87 2.11
CA VAL A 145 -34.92 -28.39 0.77
C VAL A 145 -35.57 -29.75 0.50
N ASP A 146 -35.54 -30.68 1.45
CA ASP A 146 -36.15 -32.01 1.38
C ASP A 146 -37.68 -31.99 1.13
N LYS A 147 -38.36 -30.84 1.37
CA LYS A 147 -39.82 -30.69 1.30
C LYS A 147 -40.30 -29.75 0.18
N VAL A 148 -39.52 -28.71 -0.10
CA VAL A 148 -39.86 -27.61 -1.02
C VAL A 148 -39.14 -27.78 -2.36
N GLY A 149 -37.99 -28.47 -2.37
CA GLY A 149 -37.09 -28.58 -3.52
C GLY A 149 -35.96 -27.56 -3.46
N LEU A 150 -34.80 -27.94 -4.02
CA LEU A 150 -33.57 -27.14 -3.92
C LEU A 150 -33.70 -25.77 -4.62
N GLU A 151 -34.13 -25.74 -5.88
CA GLU A 151 -34.13 -24.52 -6.71
C GLU A 151 -34.94 -23.37 -6.09
N LEU A 152 -36.10 -23.66 -5.49
CA LEU A 152 -36.95 -22.67 -4.83
C LEU A 152 -36.30 -22.12 -3.55
N VAL A 153 -35.67 -22.99 -2.77
CA VAL A 153 -34.99 -22.63 -1.52
C VAL A 153 -33.72 -21.84 -1.80
N GLU A 154 -32.92 -22.26 -2.76
CA GLU A 154 -31.69 -21.58 -3.19
C GLU A 154 -32.02 -20.19 -3.77
N THR A 155 -33.02 -20.09 -4.66
CA THR A 155 -33.53 -18.79 -5.17
C THR A 155 -34.02 -17.86 -4.05
N PHE A 156 -34.65 -18.40 -3.00
CA PHE A 156 -35.08 -17.59 -1.85
C PHE A 156 -33.91 -17.17 -0.94
N ILE A 157 -32.90 -18.03 -0.78
CA ILE A 157 -31.67 -17.69 -0.05
C ILE A 157 -30.89 -16.60 -0.81
N ASP A 158 -30.71 -16.69 -2.13
CA ASP A 158 -30.07 -15.63 -2.93
C ASP A 158 -30.76 -14.26 -2.74
N ARG A 159 -32.10 -14.25 -2.80
CA ARG A 159 -32.89 -13.04 -2.50
C ARG A 159 -32.64 -12.53 -1.09
N SER A 160 -32.67 -13.41 -0.09
CA SER A 160 -32.45 -13.07 1.32
C SER A 160 -31.04 -12.52 1.58
N LEU A 161 -30.02 -13.13 0.97
CA LEU A 161 -28.62 -12.71 1.08
C LEU A 161 -28.38 -11.36 0.41
N SER A 162 -29.11 -11.02 -0.65
CA SER A 162 -29.06 -9.66 -1.24
C SER A 162 -29.58 -8.55 -0.32
N LEU A 163 -30.19 -8.93 0.82
CA LEU A 163 -30.73 -8.04 1.85
C LEU A 163 -30.04 -8.22 3.21
N GLU A 164 -28.97 -9.02 3.30
CA GLU A 164 -28.30 -9.41 4.57
C GLU A 164 -27.77 -8.20 5.39
N ASN A 165 -27.59 -7.07 4.73
CA ASN A 165 -27.13 -5.80 5.27
C ASN A 165 -28.24 -4.79 5.64
N LEU A 166 -29.53 -5.13 5.46
CA LEU A 166 -30.66 -4.24 5.78
C LEU A 166 -31.21 -4.43 7.21
N ILE A 167 -30.32 -4.64 8.18
CA ILE A 167 -30.63 -4.74 9.62
C ILE A 167 -30.36 -3.42 10.35
N ASP A 168 -31.10 -3.15 11.44
CA ASP A 168 -30.67 -2.13 12.41
C ASP A 168 -29.60 -2.73 13.34
N GLN A 169 -28.34 -2.65 12.92
CA GLN A 169 -27.17 -3.11 13.68
C GLN A 169 -27.06 -2.56 15.12
N HIS A 170 -27.83 -1.54 15.50
CA HIS A 170 -27.86 -0.99 16.86
C HIS A 170 -29.04 -1.49 17.71
N SER A 171 -30.04 -2.15 17.11
CA SER A 171 -31.29 -2.57 17.78
C SER A 171 -31.06 -3.39 19.04
N GLN A 172 -30.11 -4.35 19.01
CA GLN A 172 -29.76 -5.20 20.15
C GLN A 172 -29.30 -4.42 21.39
N HIS A 173 -28.75 -3.22 21.19
CA HIS A 173 -28.26 -2.34 22.25
C HIS A 173 -29.31 -1.31 22.70
N ILE A 174 -30.34 -1.05 21.87
CA ILE A 174 -31.36 -0.03 22.09
C ILE A 174 -32.66 -0.71 22.52
N LYS A 175 -32.97 -0.65 23.82
CA LYS A 175 -34.33 -0.91 24.31
C LYS A 175 -35.27 0.22 23.85
N ARG A 176 -35.73 0.13 22.61
CA ARG A 176 -36.88 0.92 22.13
C ARG A 176 -38.06 0.62 23.06
N ARG A 177 -38.81 1.65 23.44
CA ARG A 177 -39.95 1.50 24.35
C ARG A 177 -41.08 0.76 23.61
N ASN A 178 -41.76 -0.16 24.28
CA ASN A 178 -42.98 -0.76 23.75
C ASN A 178 -44.11 0.25 23.91
N ASP A 179 -44.41 1.01 22.87
CA ASP A 179 -45.43 2.08 22.92
C ASP A 179 -46.89 1.55 22.94
N LYS A 180 -47.07 0.26 23.29
CA LYS A 180 -48.35 -0.28 23.80
C LYS A 180 -48.77 0.33 25.16
N ASP A 181 -47.85 1.05 25.81
CA ASP A 181 -48.06 1.74 27.08
C ASP A 181 -48.51 3.22 26.91
N GLU A 182 -48.67 3.74 25.69
CA GLU A 182 -49.29 5.05 25.46
C GLU A 182 -50.81 4.89 25.23
N GLU A 183 -51.61 5.21 26.25
CA GLU A 183 -53.08 5.24 26.13
C GLU A 183 -53.51 6.23 25.04
N GLU A 184 -54.17 5.75 23.98
CA GLU A 184 -54.62 6.62 22.88
C GLU A 184 -55.61 7.67 23.40
N GLN A 185 -55.18 8.94 23.43
CA GLN A 185 -56.05 10.03 23.84
C GLN A 185 -57.31 10.10 22.95
N PRO A 186 -58.52 10.15 23.55
CA PRO A 186 -59.77 10.08 22.83
C PRO A 186 -59.98 11.33 21.97
N ILE A 187 -60.55 11.13 20.78
CA ILE A 187 -60.79 12.22 19.83
C ILE A 187 -61.91 13.14 20.34
N GLU A 188 -61.57 14.39 20.63
CA GLU A 188 -62.52 15.45 21.00
C GLU A 188 -63.17 16.07 19.75
N VAL A 189 -64.33 15.53 19.35
CA VAL A 189 -65.14 16.10 18.26
C VAL A 189 -65.77 17.42 18.71
N HIS A 190 -65.22 18.53 18.24
CA HIS A 190 -65.75 19.87 18.47
C HIS A 190 -66.95 20.14 17.54
N GLY A 191 -68.16 19.85 18.02
CA GLY A 191 -69.41 20.21 17.34
C GLY A 191 -69.62 21.72 17.19
N PHE A 192 -70.60 22.12 16.37
CA PHE A 192 -70.94 23.52 16.15
C PHE A 192 -71.31 24.25 17.45
N LYS A 193 -70.84 25.49 17.59
CA LYS A 193 -71.16 26.34 18.76
C LYS A 193 -72.65 26.67 18.78
N ALA A 194 -73.29 26.44 19.92
CA ALA A 194 -74.67 26.80 20.19
C ALA A 194 -74.74 27.68 21.45
N ASP A 195 -75.37 28.86 21.32
CA ASP A 195 -75.45 29.87 22.39
C ASP A 195 -76.41 29.49 23.53
N ARG A 196 -77.12 28.36 23.41
CA ARG A 196 -78.03 27.84 24.44
C ARG A 196 -77.88 26.33 24.57
N GLU A 197 -77.80 25.86 25.82
CA GLU A 197 -77.43 24.49 26.15
C GLU A 197 -78.43 23.45 25.61
N TYR A 198 -79.74 23.68 25.74
CA TYR A 198 -80.77 22.80 25.19
C TYR A 198 -80.70 22.65 23.66
N MET A 199 -80.15 23.64 22.94
CA MET A 199 -80.02 23.56 21.48
C MET A 199 -78.79 22.74 21.05
N ARG A 200 -77.82 22.46 21.93
CA ARG A 200 -76.65 21.63 21.60
C ARG A 200 -77.05 20.23 21.11
N GLN A 201 -78.09 19.65 21.71
CA GLN A 201 -78.59 18.31 21.35
C GLN A 201 -79.29 18.26 19.97
N PHE A 202 -79.83 19.39 19.50
CA PHE A 202 -80.47 19.50 18.19
C PHE A 202 -79.52 20.01 17.09
N ILE A 203 -78.52 20.82 17.45
CA ILE A 203 -77.51 21.38 16.53
C ILE A 203 -76.39 20.39 16.27
N ASN A 204 -76.04 19.55 17.27
CA ASN A 204 -75.09 18.45 17.13
C ASN A 204 -75.80 17.14 17.55
N PRO A 205 -76.72 16.61 16.71
CA PRO A 205 -77.39 15.35 17.01
C PRO A 205 -76.37 14.20 17.08
N LYS A 206 -76.67 13.19 17.91
CA LYS A 206 -75.67 12.15 18.23
C LYS A 206 -75.13 11.44 16.99
N GLU A 207 -76.00 11.12 16.03
CA GLU A 207 -75.61 10.49 14.76
C GLU A 207 -74.60 11.32 13.96
N PHE A 208 -74.74 12.66 13.95
CA PHE A 208 -73.78 13.56 13.28
C PHE A 208 -72.45 13.65 14.05
N LEU A 209 -72.47 13.59 15.38
CA LEU A 209 -71.24 13.53 16.20
C LEU A 209 -70.54 12.17 16.08
N ASP A 210 -71.29 11.07 16.02
CA ASP A 210 -70.78 9.72 15.82
C ASP A 210 -70.26 9.54 14.37
N GLU A 211 -70.88 10.18 13.36
CA GLU A 211 -70.39 10.23 11.97
C GLU A 211 -69.16 11.15 11.81
N GLN A 212 -69.13 12.32 12.45
CA GLN A 212 -67.93 13.17 12.55
C GLN A 212 -66.80 12.45 13.27
N ARG A 213 -67.09 11.76 14.38
CA ARG A 213 -66.12 10.94 15.13
C ARG A 213 -65.59 9.83 14.24
N LYS A 214 -66.47 9.04 13.63
CA LYS A 214 -66.07 7.96 12.73
C LYS A 214 -65.26 8.49 11.55
N LYS A 215 -65.65 9.62 10.94
CA LYS A 215 -64.86 10.26 9.88
C LYS A 215 -63.50 10.74 10.38
N LEU A 216 -63.39 11.26 11.61
CA LEU A 216 -62.11 11.61 12.23
C LEU A 216 -61.28 10.38 12.63
N GLU A 217 -61.91 9.26 12.97
CA GLU A 217 -61.26 7.96 13.22
C GLU A 217 -60.76 7.35 11.91
N ASP A 218 -61.58 7.34 10.85
CA ASP A 218 -61.23 6.93 9.49
C ASP A 218 -60.14 7.85 8.89
N GLU A 219 -60.21 9.17 9.09
CA GLU A 219 -59.16 10.12 8.68
C GLU A 219 -57.89 9.98 9.55
N ARG A 220 -57.99 9.65 10.84
CA ARG A 220 -56.82 9.39 11.70
C ARG A 220 -56.16 8.07 11.32
N ALA A 221 -56.94 7.03 11.00
CA ALA A 221 -56.46 5.75 10.49
C ALA A 221 -55.83 5.90 9.10
N ALA A 222 -56.44 6.64 8.17
CA ALA A 222 -55.86 6.96 6.87
C ALA A 222 -54.64 7.90 6.94
N LYS A 223 -54.39 8.53 8.10
CA LYS A 223 -53.16 9.30 8.41
C LYS A 223 -52.16 8.53 9.27
N LYS A 224 -52.51 7.35 9.83
CA LYS A 224 -51.55 6.46 10.49
C LYS A 224 -50.68 5.83 9.39
N LYS A 225 -49.42 6.29 9.32
CA LYS A 225 -48.40 5.58 8.54
C LYS A 225 -48.18 4.19 9.13
N PHE A 226 -47.85 3.25 8.26
CA PHE A 226 -47.51 1.88 8.61
C PHE A 226 -46.13 1.60 8.01
N PRO A 227 -45.05 1.49 8.80
CA PRO A 227 -44.99 1.56 10.27
C PRO A 227 -45.24 2.98 10.83
N GLU A 228 -45.64 3.08 12.10
CA GLU A 228 -45.96 4.39 12.74
C GLU A 228 -44.74 5.32 12.89
N ARG A 229 -43.54 4.74 12.91
CA ARG A 229 -42.24 5.43 12.75
C ARG A 229 -41.40 4.65 11.72
N PRO A 230 -40.52 5.30 10.95
CA PRO A 230 -39.68 4.59 9.98
C PRO A 230 -38.89 3.45 10.64
N GLU A 231 -38.92 2.26 10.04
CA GLU A 231 -38.23 1.09 10.57
C GLU A 231 -36.97 0.77 9.77
N ARG A 232 -35.83 0.65 10.47
CA ARG A 232 -34.51 0.44 9.86
C ARG A 232 -34.17 -1.05 9.70
N ASP A 233 -34.75 -1.92 10.51
CA ASP A 233 -34.60 -3.37 10.34
C ASP A 233 -35.61 -3.85 9.29
N VAL A 234 -35.24 -3.71 8.01
CA VAL A 234 -36.09 -4.08 6.87
C VAL A 234 -36.36 -5.59 6.88
N LEU A 235 -35.39 -6.40 7.30
CA LEU A 235 -35.58 -7.85 7.45
C LEU A 235 -36.61 -8.19 8.54
N LEU A 236 -36.62 -7.49 9.67
CA LEU A 236 -37.67 -7.63 10.68
C LEU A 236 -39.04 -7.18 10.14
N PHE A 237 -39.10 -6.04 9.46
CA PHE A 237 -40.35 -5.54 8.88
C PHE A 237 -40.94 -6.54 7.87
N LEU A 238 -40.10 -7.15 7.03
CA LEU A 238 -40.52 -8.21 6.11
C LEU A 238 -40.97 -9.47 6.87
N LEU A 239 -40.23 -9.92 7.89
CA LEU A 239 -40.61 -11.07 8.73
C LEU A 239 -41.98 -10.91 9.40
N GLU A 240 -42.32 -9.70 9.85
CA GLU A 240 -43.57 -9.42 10.54
C GLU A 240 -44.75 -9.15 9.59
N ASN A 241 -44.50 -8.63 8.37
CA ASN A 241 -45.56 -8.03 7.54
C ASN A 241 -45.62 -8.52 6.08
N ALA A 242 -44.59 -9.18 5.55
CA ALA A 242 -44.59 -9.64 4.17
C ALA A 242 -45.47 -10.91 4.00
N PRO A 243 -46.14 -11.08 2.84
CA PRO A 243 -47.04 -12.21 2.59
C PRO A 243 -46.28 -13.51 2.24
N MET A 244 -45.40 -13.93 3.14
CA MET A 244 -44.50 -15.08 3.00
C MET A 244 -45.14 -16.41 3.46
N GLU A 245 -44.63 -17.51 2.91
CA GLU A 245 -44.86 -18.85 3.44
C GLU A 245 -44.01 -19.12 4.69
N ARG A 246 -44.42 -20.09 5.50
CA ARG A 246 -43.73 -20.40 6.76
C ARG A 246 -42.25 -20.73 6.57
N TRP A 247 -41.89 -21.43 5.50
CA TRP A 247 -40.49 -21.80 5.24
C TRP A 247 -39.64 -20.63 4.72
N GLU A 248 -40.26 -19.68 3.99
CA GLU A 248 -39.63 -18.42 3.58
C GLU A 248 -39.31 -17.57 4.84
N ALA A 249 -40.28 -17.44 5.74
CA ALA A 249 -40.09 -16.75 7.02
C ALA A 249 -39.07 -17.45 7.93
N ASP A 250 -39.11 -18.79 8.03
CA ASP A 250 -38.11 -19.57 8.76
C ASP A 250 -36.70 -19.27 8.21
N ILE A 251 -36.47 -19.30 6.89
CA ILE A 251 -35.16 -18.98 6.29
C ILE A 251 -34.74 -17.52 6.55
N LEU A 252 -35.64 -16.56 6.34
CA LEU A 252 -35.33 -15.14 6.50
C LEU A 252 -34.96 -14.79 7.95
N SER A 253 -35.53 -15.50 8.94
CA SER A 253 -35.13 -15.39 10.35
C SER A 253 -33.70 -15.89 10.57
N LEU A 254 -33.35 -17.05 10.02
CA LEU A 254 -31.98 -17.59 10.13
C LEU A 254 -30.95 -16.63 9.51
N MET A 255 -31.22 -16.09 8.31
CA MET A 255 -30.32 -15.12 7.67
C MET A 255 -30.15 -13.84 8.51
N ARG A 256 -31.23 -13.34 9.11
CA ARG A 256 -31.19 -12.17 10.01
C ARG A 256 -30.40 -12.46 11.29
N GLU A 257 -30.58 -13.63 11.90
CA GLU A 257 -29.83 -14.06 13.10
C GLU A 257 -28.32 -14.20 12.80
N GLU A 258 -27.95 -14.74 11.64
CA GLU A 258 -26.55 -14.83 11.20
C GLU A 258 -25.95 -13.44 10.91
N ALA A 259 -26.67 -12.55 10.23
CA ALA A 259 -26.23 -11.17 9.97
C ALA A 259 -25.94 -10.39 11.27
N TYR A 260 -26.80 -10.53 12.28
CA TYR A 260 -26.58 -9.94 13.60
C TYR A 260 -25.37 -10.50 14.35
N TYR A 261 -24.93 -11.73 14.06
CA TYR A 261 -23.73 -12.31 14.67
C TYR A 261 -22.43 -11.77 14.06
N PHE A 262 -22.42 -11.37 12.78
CA PHE A 262 -21.25 -10.81 12.11
C PHE A 262 -21.14 -9.27 12.21
N ALA A 263 -22.23 -8.57 12.54
CA ALA A 263 -22.23 -7.10 12.62
C ALA A 263 -21.19 -6.51 13.60
N PRO A 264 -20.96 -7.04 14.83
CA PRO A 264 -19.96 -6.50 15.74
C PRO A 264 -18.52 -6.54 15.20
N GLN A 265 -18.16 -7.59 14.46
CA GLN A 265 -16.86 -7.78 13.81
C GLN A 265 -16.61 -6.70 12.75
N GLY A 266 -17.67 -6.25 12.06
CA GLY A 266 -17.62 -5.08 11.19
C GLY A 266 -17.50 -3.75 11.95
N GLN A 267 -18.05 -3.66 13.17
CA GLN A 267 -18.06 -2.42 13.97
C GLN A 267 -16.75 -2.16 14.73
N THR A 268 -15.87 -3.15 14.84
CA THR A 268 -14.62 -3.08 15.63
C THR A 268 -13.39 -3.49 14.83
N LYS A 269 -13.43 -3.33 13.50
CA LYS A 269 -12.36 -3.76 12.61
C LYS A 269 -11.13 -2.87 12.67
N ILE A 270 -11.23 -1.60 13.06
CA ILE A 270 -10.09 -0.66 13.17
C ILE A 270 -9.43 -0.74 14.54
N ILE A 271 -10.19 -0.85 15.63
CA ILE A 271 -9.67 -0.92 17.03
C ILE A 271 -8.79 -2.17 17.32
N ASN A 272 -8.37 -2.92 16.30
CA ASN A 272 -7.83 -4.27 16.39
C ASN A 272 -6.38 -4.42 15.77
N GLU A 273 -5.69 -3.35 15.28
CA GLU A 273 -4.76 -3.50 14.08
C GLU A 273 -3.29 -2.83 13.89
N GLY A 274 -3.07 -1.61 13.29
CA GLY A 274 -1.89 -1.08 12.44
C GLY A 274 -0.41 -0.50 12.75
N TRP A 275 0.28 0.38 11.92
CA TRP A 275 1.78 0.82 11.90
C TRP A 275 2.39 1.84 10.77
N ALA A 276 3.41 1.56 9.85
CA ALA A 276 4.45 2.52 9.20
C ALA A 276 4.88 2.42 7.65
N CYS A 277 5.80 3.28 6.99
CA CYS A 277 6.31 3.32 5.52
C CYS A 277 7.61 4.21 5.08
N ILE A 278 8.23 4.16 3.83
CA ILE A 278 9.42 4.98 3.29
C ILE A 278 9.17 6.00 2.13
N ILE A 279 10.12 6.71 1.43
CA ILE A 279 9.82 7.67 0.28
C ILE A 279 10.02 7.21 -1.20
N ARG A 280 9.30 7.87 -2.14
CA ARG A 280 9.30 7.72 -3.62
C ARG A 280 10.64 7.49 -4.32
N ASN A 281 11.57 8.44 -4.23
CA ASN A 281 12.80 8.44 -5.04
C ASN A 281 13.91 7.56 -4.43
N SER A 282 13.63 6.83 -3.35
CA SER A 282 14.61 5.96 -2.69
C SER A 282 15.07 4.85 -3.65
N PRO A 283 16.38 4.74 -3.96
CA PRO A 283 16.86 3.66 -4.82
C PRO A 283 16.79 2.32 -4.09
N VAL A 284 16.25 1.29 -4.74
CA VAL A 284 16.10 -0.08 -4.22
C VAL A 284 16.97 -1.02 -5.05
N PHE A 285 17.67 -1.93 -4.39
CA PHE A 285 18.46 -2.95 -5.07
C PHE A 285 17.56 -4.09 -5.55
N SER A 286 17.47 -4.30 -6.87
CA SER A 286 16.44 -5.17 -7.46
C SER A 286 16.91 -6.02 -8.65
N SER A 287 16.07 -6.98 -9.05
CA SER A 287 16.20 -7.74 -10.29
C SER A 287 15.95 -6.90 -11.56
N LEU A 288 15.58 -5.62 -11.40
CA LEU A 288 15.56 -4.60 -12.46
C LEU A 288 16.79 -3.68 -12.38
N GLY A 289 17.82 -4.04 -11.59
CA GLY A 289 18.97 -3.17 -11.28
C GLY A 289 18.71 -2.25 -10.08
N ILE A 290 19.37 -1.08 -10.05
CA ILE A 290 19.15 -0.06 -9.01
C ILE A 290 18.15 0.96 -9.54
N VAL A 291 16.88 0.77 -9.18
CA VAL A 291 15.75 1.60 -9.63
C VAL A 291 15.08 2.27 -8.43
N THR A 292 14.20 3.25 -8.64
CA THR A 292 13.47 3.89 -7.51
C THR A 292 12.42 2.93 -6.93
N ILE A 293 12.01 3.11 -5.67
CA ILE A 293 10.88 2.34 -5.12
C ILE A 293 9.58 2.61 -5.90
N GLU A 294 9.43 3.77 -6.57
CA GLU A 294 8.37 3.96 -7.57
C GLU A 294 8.47 2.99 -8.75
N ASP A 295 9.66 2.77 -9.32
CA ASP A 295 9.84 1.76 -10.39
C ASP A 295 9.46 0.35 -9.90
N ILE A 296 9.72 0.01 -8.62
CA ILE A 296 9.31 -1.27 -8.02
C ILE A 296 7.77 -1.34 -7.84
N VAL A 297 7.16 -0.24 -7.38
CA VAL A 297 5.71 -0.11 -7.17
C VAL A 297 4.94 -0.08 -8.51
N ALA A 298 5.59 0.32 -9.61
CA ALA A 298 5.04 0.32 -10.96
C ALA A 298 5.27 -1.00 -11.74
N ALA A 299 6.07 -1.94 -11.21
CA ALA A 299 6.50 -3.14 -11.95
C ALA A 299 6.06 -4.47 -11.29
N ASP A 300 5.49 -5.34 -12.12
CA ASP A 300 5.10 -6.70 -11.74
C ASP A 300 6.29 -7.64 -11.57
N LYS A 301 6.13 -8.64 -10.68
CA LYS A 301 7.04 -9.80 -10.52
C LYS A 301 8.53 -9.45 -10.29
N VAL A 302 8.80 -8.32 -9.66
CA VAL A 302 10.16 -7.87 -9.28
C VAL A 302 10.67 -8.61 -8.06
N LYS A 303 11.98 -8.86 -7.98
CA LYS A 303 12.67 -9.21 -6.73
C LYS A 303 13.56 -8.06 -6.25
N VAL A 304 13.69 -7.90 -4.93
CA VAL A 304 14.58 -6.93 -4.28
C VAL A 304 15.47 -7.61 -3.25
N SER A 305 16.57 -6.97 -2.85
CA SER A 305 17.46 -7.54 -1.84
C SER A 305 16.90 -7.36 -0.43
N ASP A 306 17.05 -8.35 0.45
CA ASP A 306 16.79 -8.25 1.89
C ASP A 306 17.99 -7.76 2.73
N GLY A 307 19.07 -7.36 2.04
CA GLY A 307 20.37 -7.02 2.61
C GLY A 307 21.34 -8.22 2.73
N ARG A 308 20.89 -9.45 2.48
CA ARG A 308 21.68 -10.70 2.42
C ARG A 308 21.34 -11.60 1.21
N SER A 309 20.10 -11.59 0.74
CA SER A 309 19.61 -12.42 -0.37
C SER A 309 18.54 -11.69 -1.22
N ALA A 310 17.92 -12.35 -2.20
CA ALA A 310 16.92 -11.74 -3.11
C ALA A 310 15.52 -12.32 -2.92
N ARG A 311 14.55 -11.47 -2.56
CA ARG A 311 13.16 -11.80 -2.20
C ARG A 311 12.16 -11.21 -3.20
N SER A 312 11.03 -11.85 -3.45
CA SER A 312 10.04 -11.32 -4.41
C SER A 312 9.17 -10.25 -3.77
N VAL A 313 8.82 -9.21 -4.53
CA VAL A 313 7.92 -8.12 -4.12
C VAL A 313 6.48 -8.50 -4.45
N TYR A 314 5.71 -8.80 -3.42
CA TYR A 314 4.32 -9.25 -3.56
C TYR A 314 3.30 -8.11 -3.35
N ASP A 315 3.56 -7.16 -2.43
CA ASP A 315 2.71 -5.98 -2.19
C ASP A 315 3.48 -4.65 -2.38
N ARG A 316 2.74 -3.59 -2.73
CA ARG A 316 3.23 -2.30 -3.26
C ARG A 316 2.32 -1.17 -2.80
N ASN A 317 2.89 -0.07 -2.28
CA ASN A 317 2.08 1.02 -1.71
C ASN A 317 2.61 2.44 -1.97
N VAL A 318 1.70 3.42 -1.92
CA VAL A 318 1.95 4.87 -2.00
C VAL A 318 1.02 5.63 -1.04
N ILE A 319 1.54 6.62 -0.31
CA ILE A 319 0.82 7.46 0.65
C ILE A 319 1.34 8.91 0.50
N CYS A 320 0.50 9.85 0.10
CA CYS A 320 0.98 11.19 -0.27
C CYS A 320 1.32 12.09 0.94
N ASN A 321 2.26 13.03 0.74
CA ASN A 321 2.53 14.19 1.60
C ASN A 321 2.76 13.90 3.10
N GLN A 322 3.55 12.88 3.41
CA GLN A 322 3.77 12.42 4.79
C GLN A 322 4.85 13.20 5.55
N SER A 323 5.19 12.79 6.78
CA SER A 323 6.26 13.41 7.57
C SER A 323 7.54 12.65 7.42
N THR A 324 8.47 13.24 6.68
CA THR A 324 9.71 12.58 6.35
C THR A 324 10.84 12.99 7.27
N ILE A 325 11.69 12.02 7.57
CA ILE A 325 13.01 12.25 8.13
C ILE A 325 14.02 11.72 7.12
N THR A 326 14.95 12.60 6.74
CA THR A 326 16.16 12.26 6.02
C THR A 326 17.24 12.00 7.06
N VAL A 327 17.87 10.83 7.03
CA VAL A 327 19.12 10.59 7.75
C VAL A 327 20.27 10.48 6.76
N ARG A 328 21.41 11.09 7.05
CA ARG A 328 22.66 10.92 6.29
C ARG A 328 23.73 10.26 7.15
N SER A 329 24.48 9.34 6.56
CA SER A 329 25.55 8.58 7.20
C SER A 329 26.94 9.20 6.97
N ARG A 330 27.94 8.85 7.78
CA ARG A 330 29.33 9.36 7.73
C ARG A 330 30.09 8.99 6.45
N ARG A 331 29.64 7.97 5.72
CA ARG A 331 30.06 7.59 4.36
C ARG A 331 29.29 8.33 3.27
N GLY A 332 28.25 9.08 3.60
CA GLY A 332 27.44 9.87 2.66
C GLY A 332 26.17 9.20 2.17
N LEU A 333 25.83 7.98 2.64
CA LEU A 333 24.55 7.33 2.30
C LEU A 333 23.38 8.13 2.90
N LYS A 334 22.23 8.14 2.23
CA LYS A 334 21.08 8.97 2.58
C LYS A 334 19.79 8.21 2.32
N ILE A 335 18.99 7.98 3.37
CA ILE A 335 17.61 7.50 3.24
C ILE A 335 16.64 8.52 3.79
N THR A 336 15.46 8.58 3.20
CA THR A 336 14.35 9.41 3.65
C THR A 336 13.11 8.53 3.77
N GLY A 337 12.42 8.56 4.90
CA GLY A 337 11.24 7.71 5.17
C GLY A 337 10.27 8.38 6.13
N SER A 338 9.13 7.75 6.44
CA SER A 338 8.21 8.29 7.46
C SER A 338 8.89 8.34 8.83
N ARG A 339 8.37 9.16 9.74
CA ARG A 339 8.87 9.23 11.13
C ARG A 339 8.96 7.86 11.83
N ASN A 340 7.88 7.08 11.74
CA ASN A 340 7.78 5.76 12.35
C ASN A 340 8.42 4.63 11.52
N HIS A 341 9.07 4.97 10.39
CA HIS A 341 9.86 4.02 9.62
C HIS A 341 11.08 3.53 10.39
N ARG A 342 11.44 2.25 10.26
CA ARG A 342 12.53 1.61 11.04
C ARG A 342 13.75 1.29 10.20
N LEU A 343 14.94 1.57 10.73
CA LEU A 343 16.22 1.05 10.23
C LEU A 343 16.78 -0.02 11.16
N LEU A 344 17.47 -1.01 10.57
CA LEU A 344 18.19 -2.05 11.30
C LEU A 344 19.50 -1.50 11.89
N LEU A 345 19.82 -1.89 13.13
CA LEU A 345 21.09 -1.54 13.80
C LEU A 345 22.20 -2.57 13.48
N PRO A 346 23.49 -2.27 13.79
CA PRO A 346 24.63 -3.10 13.40
C PRO A 346 24.70 -4.49 14.04
N ASP A 347 23.91 -4.75 15.08
CA ASP A 347 23.70 -6.09 15.65
C ASP A 347 23.00 -7.04 14.67
N GLY A 348 22.23 -6.49 13.72
CA GLY A 348 21.47 -7.25 12.73
C GLY A 348 20.08 -7.70 13.21
N GLU A 349 19.64 -7.25 14.38
CA GLU A 349 18.42 -7.71 15.07
C GLU A 349 17.58 -6.53 15.61
N THR A 350 18.22 -5.48 16.15
CA THR A 350 17.51 -4.34 16.73
C THR A 350 17.02 -3.38 15.65
N TRP A 351 15.80 -2.89 15.81
CA TRP A 351 15.17 -1.92 14.92
C TRP A 351 14.89 -0.59 15.63
N ARG A 352 15.31 0.53 15.04
CA ARG A 352 15.06 1.89 15.58
C ARG A 352 14.34 2.77 14.57
N ARG A 353 13.38 3.59 15.01
CA ARG A 353 12.65 4.51 14.11
C ARG A 353 13.53 5.66 13.63
N LEU A 354 13.22 6.22 12.47
CA LEU A 354 13.88 7.42 11.95
C LEU A 354 13.69 8.63 12.87
N ASP A 355 12.60 8.70 13.65
CA ASP A 355 12.41 9.74 14.68
C ASP A 355 12.91 9.37 16.10
N GLU A 356 13.55 8.21 16.24
CA GLU A 356 14.27 7.76 17.45
C GLU A 356 15.80 7.77 17.26
N LEU A 357 16.29 7.88 16.02
CA LEU A 357 17.72 7.99 15.72
C LEU A 357 18.30 9.34 16.14
N ALA A 358 19.50 9.32 16.70
CA ALA A 358 20.31 10.49 17.04
C ALA A 358 21.56 10.58 16.16
N VAL A 359 22.13 11.78 16.03
CA VAL A 359 23.48 11.96 15.46
C VAL A 359 24.50 11.26 16.37
N GLY A 360 25.30 10.36 15.81
CA GLY A 360 26.19 9.45 16.53
C GLY A 360 25.69 8.00 16.64
N ASP A 361 24.39 7.74 16.42
CA ASP A 361 23.88 6.37 16.30
C ASP A 361 24.52 5.67 15.10
N HIS A 362 24.78 4.37 15.23
CA HIS A 362 25.24 3.53 14.13
C HIS A 362 24.08 2.67 13.63
N VAL A 363 24.01 2.47 12.31
CA VAL A 363 23.01 1.64 11.62
C VAL A 363 23.69 0.62 10.70
N ALA A 364 23.00 -0.49 10.43
CA ALA A 364 23.47 -1.49 9.48
C ALA A 364 23.41 -0.95 8.04
N ILE A 365 24.47 -1.21 7.28
CA ILE A 365 24.57 -0.85 5.86
C ILE A 365 24.56 -2.14 5.02
N SER A 366 23.84 -2.15 3.89
CA SER A 366 23.99 -3.20 2.89
C SER A 366 23.76 -2.72 1.46
N GLY A 367 24.34 -3.43 0.51
CA GLY A 367 24.05 -3.32 -0.92
C GLY A 367 22.91 -4.25 -1.33
N GLY A 368 22.86 -4.61 -2.61
CA GLY A 368 21.89 -5.57 -3.14
C GLY A 368 22.24 -7.05 -2.95
N ALA A 369 23.26 -7.36 -2.15
CA ALA A 369 23.78 -8.72 -1.96
C ALA A 369 24.07 -9.48 -3.28
N GLY A 370 24.52 -8.77 -4.32
CA GLY A 370 24.80 -9.34 -5.64
C GLY A 370 23.56 -9.53 -6.54
N LEU A 371 22.40 -8.98 -6.17
CA LEU A 371 21.23 -8.90 -7.03
C LEU A 371 21.43 -7.83 -8.11
N TRP A 372 21.32 -8.24 -9.37
CA TRP A 372 21.41 -7.39 -10.55
C TRP A 372 20.29 -7.74 -11.55
N ALA A 373 20.08 -6.90 -12.56
CA ALA A 373 19.35 -7.31 -13.75
C ALA A 373 20.05 -8.49 -14.46
N LYS A 374 19.26 -9.37 -15.09
CA LYS A 374 19.78 -10.51 -15.85
C LYS A 374 20.06 -10.15 -17.30
N ASP A 375 19.13 -9.44 -17.91
CA ASP A 375 19.08 -9.14 -19.33
C ASP A 375 19.60 -7.73 -19.63
N GLU A 376 20.25 -7.56 -20.78
CA GLU A 376 20.65 -6.24 -21.28
C GLU A 376 19.43 -5.40 -21.66
N VAL A 377 19.48 -4.09 -21.40
CA VAL A 377 18.38 -3.18 -21.76
C VAL A 377 18.34 -3.03 -23.28
N GLY A 378 17.20 -3.39 -23.89
CA GLY A 378 16.95 -3.18 -25.31
C GLY A 378 16.85 -1.69 -25.67
N ILE A 379 17.33 -1.33 -26.85
CA ILE A 379 17.19 0.00 -27.45
C ILE A 379 16.11 -0.10 -28.53
N ALA A 380 15.03 0.68 -28.37
CA ALA A 380 13.86 0.69 -29.25
C ALA A 380 13.68 2.03 -29.99
N TRP A 381 14.63 2.96 -29.82
CA TRP A 381 14.61 4.27 -30.48
C TRP A 381 14.65 4.19 -32.01
N LEU A 382 13.73 4.92 -32.64
CA LEU A 382 13.70 5.15 -34.08
C LEU A 382 13.80 6.67 -34.36
N PRO A 383 14.57 7.11 -35.36
CA PRO A 383 14.64 8.51 -35.72
C PRO A 383 13.33 9.00 -36.35
N ASP A 384 12.87 10.15 -35.88
CA ASP A 384 11.65 10.86 -36.31
C ASP A 384 11.53 10.94 -37.85
N GLU A 385 10.37 10.54 -38.42
CA GLU A 385 10.21 10.32 -39.87
C GLU A 385 10.34 11.60 -40.72
N ARG A 386 11.56 11.88 -41.17
CA ARG A 386 11.86 12.78 -42.30
C ARG A 386 12.58 12.02 -43.41
N ILE A 387 11.82 11.11 -44.01
CA ILE A 387 12.21 10.07 -44.97
C ILE A 387 12.99 10.61 -46.19
N ARG A 388 14.07 9.92 -46.59
CA ARG A 388 14.31 9.49 -47.99
C ARG A 388 15.46 8.50 -48.15
N TRP A 389 15.24 7.54 -49.05
CA TRP A 389 16.16 6.48 -49.47
C TRP A 389 17.13 6.97 -50.56
N ILE A 390 18.36 6.47 -50.53
CA ILE A 390 19.43 6.35 -51.55
C ILE A 390 20.59 5.69 -50.76
N GLY A 391 21.29 4.66 -51.20
CA GLY A 391 21.36 4.07 -52.54
C GLY A 391 22.82 3.85 -52.88
N ASP A 392 23.34 2.68 -52.48
CA ASP A 392 24.71 2.17 -52.64
C ASP A 392 25.89 2.98 -52.06
N PHE A 393 27.04 2.32 -52.00
CA PHE A 393 28.31 2.81 -51.44
C PHE A 393 28.91 3.96 -52.28
N ASP A 394 29.41 5.00 -51.62
CA ASP A 394 30.44 5.88 -52.16
C ASP A 394 31.51 6.17 -51.07
N PRO A 395 32.72 5.59 -51.15
CA PRO A 395 33.80 5.78 -50.19
C PRO A 395 34.54 7.11 -50.43
N ALA A 396 33.83 8.23 -50.32
CA ALA A 396 34.37 9.58 -50.54
C ALA A 396 35.40 9.98 -49.47
N VAL A 397 36.69 9.78 -49.76
CA VAL A 397 37.84 10.16 -48.92
C VAL A 397 38.01 11.69 -48.88
N GLU A 398 38.32 12.22 -47.69
CA GLU A 398 38.72 13.62 -47.50
C GLU A 398 39.90 13.68 -46.51
N LEU A 399 41.10 13.87 -47.06
CA LEU A 399 42.33 14.16 -46.31
C LEU A 399 42.53 15.68 -46.25
N THR A 400 42.48 16.27 -45.06
CA THR A 400 42.87 17.67 -44.82
C THR A 400 43.76 17.75 -43.58
N GLY A 401 44.82 18.54 -43.67
CA GLY A 401 45.96 18.53 -42.74
C GLY A 401 45.58 18.73 -41.27
N ALA A 402 46.38 18.12 -40.38
CA ALA A 402 46.18 18.07 -38.92
C ALA A 402 44.91 17.34 -38.42
N THR A 403 44.08 16.75 -39.29
CA THR A 403 42.92 15.95 -38.85
C THR A 403 42.79 14.60 -39.54
N TYR A 404 42.78 13.56 -38.72
CA TYR A 404 42.62 12.17 -39.15
C TYR A 404 41.14 11.75 -39.09
N ARG A 405 40.74 10.95 -40.08
CA ARG A 405 39.56 10.07 -40.06
C ARG A 405 40.08 8.67 -40.38
N ASN A 406 39.80 7.68 -39.53
CA ASN A 406 40.31 6.33 -39.75
C ASN A 406 39.73 5.71 -41.03
N ALA A 407 40.60 5.32 -41.95
CA ALA A 407 40.36 4.14 -42.78
C ALA A 407 40.72 2.89 -41.95
N ALA A 408 40.18 1.73 -42.30
CA ALA A 408 40.31 0.52 -41.49
C ALA A 408 41.76 -0.01 -41.41
N LEU A 409 42.17 -0.41 -40.19
CA LEU A 409 43.14 -1.48 -39.88
C LEU A 409 44.19 -1.83 -40.96
N ALA A 410 45.21 -0.99 -41.15
CA ALA A 410 46.60 -1.39 -41.52
C ALA A 410 47.51 -0.18 -41.85
N LEU A 411 48.08 0.49 -40.84
CA LEU A 411 49.27 1.34 -40.99
C LEU A 411 50.17 1.26 -39.75
N GLU A 412 51.48 1.36 -39.96
CA GLU A 412 52.51 1.37 -38.91
C GLU A 412 52.62 2.77 -38.24
N PRO A 413 53.18 2.88 -37.01
CA PRO A 413 53.15 4.13 -36.23
C PRO A 413 53.93 5.33 -36.80
N GLN A 414 54.59 5.20 -37.94
CA GLN A 414 55.58 6.17 -38.44
C GLN A 414 55.00 7.26 -39.37
N ASP A 415 53.79 7.06 -39.91
CA ASP A 415 53.19 7.93 -40.93
C ASP A 415 52.43 9.17 -40.37
N TRP A 416 52.43 9.36 -39.05
CA TRP A 416 51.63 10.39 -38.34
C TRP A 416 52.11 11.85 -38.52
N ALA A 417 53.09 12.12 -39.40
CA ALA A 417 53.90 13.35 -39.31
C ALA A 417 53.77 14.37 -40.46
N LYS A 418 53.11 14.08 -41.59
CA LYS A 418 53.25 14.88 -42.84
C LYS A 418 51.92 15.16 -43.55
N GLY A 419 51.29 16.30 -43.24
CA GLY A 419 50.00 16.70 -43.83
C GLY A 419 50.06 17.82 -44.89
N SER A 420 49.62 17.54 -46.12
CA SER A 420 49.24 18.57 -47.10
C SER A 420 48.31 18.02 -48.21
N ALA A 421 47.05 18.47 -48.26
CA ALA A 421 46.10 18.19 -49.34
C ALA A 421 44.96 19.24 -49.38
N HIS A 422 44.26 19.36 -50.51
CA HIS A 422 43.34 20.47 -50.81
C HIS A 422 41.89 20.24 -50.36
N THR A 423 41.22 21.33 -49.96
CA THR A 423 39.86 21.36 -49.41
C THR A 423 38.76 21.32 -50.48
N ARG A 424 37.67 20.58 -50.23
CA ARG A 424 36.35 20.82 -50.87
C ARG A 424 35.29 21.03 -49.79
N LYS A 425 34.35 21.96 -50.00
CA LYS A 425 33.24 22.19 -49.05
C LYS A 425 32.26 21.00 -49.08
N LEU A 426 32.15 20.28 -47.96
CA LEU A 426 31.01 19.40 -47.70
C LEU A 426 29.69 20.18 -47.73
N LEU A 427 28.70 19.67 -48.45
CA LEU A 427 27.35 20.25 -48.53
C LEU A 427 26.56 19.92 -47.25
N TYR A 428 26.38 20.91 -46.39
CA TYR A 428 25.43 20.85 -45.27
C TYR A 428 24.00 20.68 -45.83
N GLY A 429 23.42 19.48 -45.74
CA GLY A 429 22.06 19.27 -46.24
C GLY A 429 21.43 17.87 -46.12
N ARG A 430 22.13 16.84 -45.61
CA ARG A 430 21.54 15.49 -45.42
C ARG A 430 21.98 14.89 -44.08
N ARG A 431 21.03 14.42 -43.26
CA ARG A 431 21.32 13.52 -42.13
C ARG A 431 21.84 12.20 -42.70
N LYS A 432 22.95 11.66 -42.15
CA LYS A 432 23.43 10.31 -42.49
C LYS A 432 22.68 9.28 -41.63
N THR A 433 22.38 8.13 -42.23
CA THR A 433 21.98 6.93 -41.49
C THR A 433 23.12 6.50 -40.58
N ILE A 434 22.81 6.10 -39.35
CA ILE A 434 23.74 5.49 -38.39
C ILE A 434 23.31 4.06 -38.14
N ARG A 435 24.24 3.19 -37.73
CA ARG A 435 23.86 1.95 -37.05
C ARG A 435 23.29 2.31 -35.68
N ILE A 436 22.24 1.60 -35.26
CA ILE A 436 21.69 1.68 -33.90
C ILE A 436 21.94 0.31 -33.27
N PRO A 437 22.65 0.21 -32.12
CA PRO A 437 22.76 -1.04 -31.38
C PRO A 437 21.38 -1.47 -30.86
N GLU A 438 21.07 -2.77 -30.93
CA GLU A 438 19.77 -3.31 -30.44
C GLU A 438 19.66 -3.32 -28.91
N ARG A 439 20.79 -3.26 -28.20
CA ARG A 439 20.91 -3.42 -26.75
C ARG A 439 22.03 -2.58 -26.18
N VAL A 440 21.93 -2.24 -24.90
CA VAL A 440 23.01 -1.66 -24.10
C VAL A 440 23.97 -2.77 -23.65
N ASP A 441 24.86 -3.16 -24.57
CA ASP A 441 25.95 -4.10 -24.30
C ASP A 441 27.13 -3.42 -23.56
N THR A 442 28.20 -4.18 -23.27
CA THR A 442 29.42 -3.66 -22.63
C THR A 442 30.10 -2.53 -23.42
N ARG A 443 29.99 -2.50 -24.75
CA ARG A 443 30.60 -1.48 -25.61
C ARG A 443 29.79 -0.19 -25.60
N VAL A 444 28.45 -0.29 -25.67
CA VAL A 444 27.55 0.86 -25.47
C VAL A 444 27.77 1.44 -24.07
N ALA A 445 27.93 0.59 -23.05
CA ALA A 445 28.24 1.03 -21.70
C ALA A 445 29.62 1.70 -21.57
N GLN A 446 30.67 1.17 -22.20
CA GLN A 446 32.00 1.77 -22.23
C GLN A 446 32.00 3.14 -22.94
N PHE A 447 31.33 3.23 -24.09
CA PHE A 447 31.14 4.49 -24.84
C PHE A 447 30.38 5.52 -23.98
N CYS A 448 29.32 5.10 -23.31
CA CYS A 448 28.59 5.93 -22.35
C CYS A 448 29.47 6.41 -21.19
N GLY A 449 30.35 5.56 -20.65
CA GLY A 449 31.23 5.91 -19.54
C GLY A 449 32.23 7.00 -19.90
N TYR A 450 32.90 6.89 -21.06
CA TYR A 450 33.76 7.94 -21.60
C TYR A 450 32.98 9.24 -21.88
N LEU A 451 31.74 9.14 -22.37
CA LEU A 451 30.92 10.32 -22.67
C LEU A 451 30.37 11.00 -21.39
N VAL A 452 30.17 10.27 -20.30
CA VAL A 452 29.84 10.83 -18.98
C VAL A 452 31.07 11.43 -18.28
N GLY A 453 32.28 10.91 -18.51
CA GLY A 453 33.54 11.51 -18.06
C GLY A 453 33.95 12.74 -18.89
N ASP A 454 35.03 12.62 -19.65
CA ASP A 454 35.62 13.67 -20.51
C ASP A 454 34.76 14.10 -21.72
N GLY A 455 33.50 13.66 -21.77
CA GLY A 455 32.59 13.84 -22.88
C GLY A 455 31.73 15.11 -22.88
N HIS A 456 31.31 15.51 -24.08
CA HIS A 456 30.39 16.61 -24.36
C HIS A 456 29.40 16.27 -25.49
N ILE A 457 28.18 16.84 -25.42
CA ILE A 457 27.16 16.80 -26.49
C ILE A 457 26.66 18.23 -26.73
N SER A 458 26.63 18.67 -27.99
CA SER A 458 26.13 19.99 -28.41
C SER A 458 25.19 19.88 -29.60
N ARG A 459 23.87 19.85 -29.37
CA ARG A 459 22.85 19.90 -30.43
C ARG A 459 22.95 21.18 -31.29
N VAL A 460 23.41 22.29 -30.70
CA VAL A 460 23.63 23.58 -31.42
C VAL A 460 24.72 23.45 -32.49
N LYS A 461 25.86 22.85 -32.15
CA LYS A 461 26.95 22.61 -33.11
C LYS A 461 26.80 21.31 -33.92
N ARG A 462 25.86 20.44 -33.51
CA ARG A 462 25.68 19.07 -34.02
C ARG A 462 26.96 18.26 -33.89
N GLU A 463 27.65 18.44 -32.76
CA GLU A 463 28.92 17.77 -32.43
C GLU A 463 28.84 17.13 -31.04
N LEU A 464 29.39 15.92 -30.91
CA LEU A 464 29.61 15.23 -29.63
C LEU A 464 31.00 14.56 -29.64
N GLY A 465 31.53 14.18 -28.47
CA GLY A 465 32.82 13.51 -28.37
C GLY A 465 33.52 13.78 -27.04
N LEU A 466 34.84 13.56 -26.96
CA LEU A 466 35.62 13.72 -25.72
C LEU A 466 36.85 14.62 -25.88
N THR A 467 37.53 14.93 -24.77
CA THR A 467 38.88 15.53 -24.77
C THR A 467 39.72 14.97 -23.62
N SER A 468 40.55 13.95 -23.90
CA SER A 468 41.38 13.26 -22.89
C SER A 468 42.87 13.56 -23.05
N GLY A 469 43.64 13.39 -21.97
CA GLY A 469 45.11 13.38 -22.01
C GLY A 469 45.72 12.02 -22.38
N ASP A 470 44.95 10.93 -22.33
CA ASP A 470 45.43 9.57 -22.58
C ASP A 470 45.01 9.08 -23.97
N GLU A 471 45.99 8.88 -24.84
CA GLU A 471 45.81 8.42 -26.23
C GLU A 471 44.97 7.12 -26.37
N PRO A 472 45.16 6.07 -25.55
CA PRO A 472 44.35 4.85 -25.64
C PRO A 472 42.84 5.08 -25.46
N GLN A 473 42.41 6.11 -24.73
CA GLN A 473 41.00 6.45 -24.59
C GLN A 473 40.43 7.12 -25.84
N ALA A 474 41.20 8.02 -26.44
CA ALA A 474 40.83 8.69 -27.67
C ALA A 474 40.74 7.70 -28.85
N GLN A 475 41.62 6.69 -28.86
CA GLN A 475 41.54 5.55 -29.76
C GLN A 475 40.30 4.69 -29.46
N ALA A 476 40.15 4.16 -28.24
CA ALA A 476 39.06 3.25 -27.89
C ALA A 476 37.67 3.86 -28.12
N PHE A 477 37.46 5.15 -27.80
CA PHE A 477 36.21 5.84 -28.11
C PHE A 477 35.98 6.00 -29.63
N SER A 478 37.04 6.18 -30.41
CA SER A 478 36.94 6.27 -31.88
C SER A 478 36.61 4.93 -32.53
N GLU A 479 37.12 3.83 -31.98
CA GLU A 479 36.80 2.46 -32.39
C GLU A 479 35.35 2.12 -32.02
N LEU A 480 34.93 2.39 -30.78
CA LEU A 480 33.53 2.23 -30.33
C LEU A 480 32.54 3.04 -31.18
N ALA A 481 32.86 4.29 -31.52
CA ALA A 481 32.03 5.13 -32.38
C ALA A 481 31.80 4.52 -33.78
N TYR A 482 32.81 3.83 -34.30
CA TYR A 482 32.74 3.15 -35.59
C TYR A 482 32.00 1.81 -35.49
N GLU A 483 32.31 0.95 -34.51
CA GLU A 483 31.66 -0.36 -34.35
C GLU A 483 30.15 -0.26 -34.07
N LEU A 484 29.78 0.64 -33.15
CA LEU A 484 28.40 0.78 -32.67
C LEU A 484 27.52 1.53 -33.66
N PHE A 485 28.03 2.62 -34.25
CA PHE A 485 27.22 3.58 -35.00
C PHE A 485 27.62 3.73 -36.48
N GLY A 486 28.74 3.14 -36.91
CA GLY A 486 29.28 3.32 -38.27
C GLY A 486 29.89 4.71 -38.51
N LEU A 487 30.22 5.45 -37.44
CA LEU A 487 30.62 6.85 -37.52
C LEU A 487 32.13 7.03 -37.41
N LEU A 488 32.73 7.62 -38.44
CA LEU A 488 34.12 8.07 -38.41
C LEU A 488 34.26 9.30 -37.51
N THR A 489 35.20 9.24 -36.56
CA THR A 489 35.57 10.37 -35.71
C THR A 489 36.57 11.29 -36.40
N ARG A 490 36.72 12.50 -35.84
CA ARG A 490 37.78 13.45 -36.18
C ARG A 490 38.66 13.62 -34.94
N ALA A 491 39.85 13.04 -34.96
CA ALA A 491 40.84 13.19 -33.89
C ALA A 491 41.76 14.39 -34.15
N THR A 492 42.05 15.14 -33.07
CA THR A 492 42.97 16.29 -33.05
C THR A 492 43.79 16.28 -31.77
N LEU A 493 45.11 16.46 -31.87
CA LEU A 493 45.95 16.77 -30.72
C LEU A 493 46.00 18.30 -30.55
N VAL A 494 45.48 18.81 -29.43
CA VAL A 494 45.44 20.24 -29.10
C VAL A 494 45.94 20.40 -27.67
N GLU A 495 46.94 21.25 -27.45
CA GLU A 495 47.49 21.56 -26.10
C GLU A 495 47.80 20.30 -25.26
N ASN A 496 48.42 19.29 -25.90
CA ASN A 496 48.74 17.98 -25.32
C ASN A 496 47.51 17.20 -24.81
N ARG A 497 46.35 17.38 -25.46
CA ARG A 497 45.13 16.56 -25.26
C ARG A 497 44.54 16.11 -26.59
N TRP A 498 44.07 14.89 -26.63
CA TRP A 498 43.34 14.31 -27.75
C TRP A 498 41.86 14.71 -27.69
N ARG A 499 41.47 15.67 -28.52
CA ARG A 499 40.07 16.04 -28.77
C ARG A 499 39.53 15.21 -29.92
N VAL A 500 38.52 14.39 -29.64
CA VAL A 500 37.84 13.51 -30.60
C VAL A 500 36.42 14.04 -30.81
N ILE A 501 36.02 14.25 -32.07
CA ILE A 501 34.72 14.84 -32.42
C ILE A 501 33.97 13.95 -33.42
N ILE A 502 32.67 13.77 -33.18
CA ILE A 502 31.70 13.11 -34.05
C ILE A 502 30.62 14.14 -34.42
N HIS A 503 30.43 14.37 -35.72
CA HIS A 503 29.36 15.23 -36.22
C HIS A 503 28.15 14.38 -36.62
N SER A 504 27.27 14.09 -35.65
CA SER A 504 26.03 13.35 -35.87
C SER A 504 24.90 13.90 -35.01
N GLU A 505 23.92 14.50 -35.69
CA GLU A 505 22.66 14.96 -35.10
C GLU A 505 21.84 13.74 -34.64
N THR A 506 21.70 12.72 -35.50
CA THR A 506 20.99 11.46 -35.19
C THR A 506 21.53 10.73 -33.96
N LEU A 507 22.86 10.71 -33.76
CA LEU A 507 23.45 10.11 -32.54
C LEU A 507 23.28 11.01 -31.31
N SER A 508 23.31 12.34 -31.49
CA SER A 508 22.99 13.27 -30.40
C SER A 508 21.55 13.11 -29.94
N ASP A 509 20.62 12.92 -30.88
CA ASP A 509 19.20 12.70 -30.63
C ASP A 509 19.01 11.36 -29.86
N LEU A 510 19.53 10.23 -30.37
CA LEU A 510 19.54 8.91 -29.70
C LEU A 510 20.09 8.96 -28.25
N LEU A 511 21.25 9.59 -28.04
CA LEU A 511 21.89 9.66 -26.72
C LEU A 511 21.06 10.46 -25.71
N VAL A 512 20.39 11.52 -26.16
CA VAL A 512 19.60 12.41 -25.29
C VAL A 512 18.21 11.84 -25.03
N GLU A 513 17.58 11.25 -26.03
CA GLU A 513 16.16 10.86 -26.00
C GLU A 513 15.96 9.45 -25.43
N GLU A 514 16.78 8.46 -25.84
CA GLU A 514 16.70 7.08 -25.34
C GLU A 514 17.55 6.90 -24.07
N LEU A 515 18.81 7.33 -24.13
CA LEU A 515 19.80 7.07 -23.07
C LEU A 515 19.85 8.19 -22.00
N GLY A 516 19.11 9.28 -22.18
CA GLY A 516 18.90 10.31 -21.17
C GLY A 516 20.12 11.20 -20.88
N PHE A 517 21.03 11.36 -21.84
CA PHE A 517 22.19 12.25 -21.70
C PHE A 517 21.78 13.74 -21.70
N THR A 518 22.49 14.54 -20.90
CA THR A 518 22.35 16.01 -20.86
C THR A 518 23.19 16.67 -21.97
N THR A 519 22.86 17.92 -22.34
CA THR A 519 23.57 18.66 -23.41
C THR A 519 24.02 20.04 -22.94
N GLY A 520 25.08 20.58 -23.56
CA GLY A 520 25.68 21.84 -23.11
C GLY A 520 26.46 21.70 -21.79
N PRO A 521 26.62 22.79 -20.99
CA PRO A 521 27.48 22.84 -19.80
C PRO A 521 26.83 22.17 -18.57
N SER A 522 26.48 20.89 -18.70
CA SER A 522 25.63 20.13 -17.78
C SER A 522 26.39 19.31 -16.71
N ALA A 523 27.64 19.68 -16.38
CA ALA A 523 28.51 18.86 -15.53
C ALA A 523 27.98 18.63 -14.08
N ARG A 524 27.13 19.52 -13.56
CA ARG A 524 26.44 19.35 -12.26
C ARG A 524 25.13 18.54 -12.37
N GLU A 525 24.64 18.32 -13.59
CA GLU A 525 23.39 17.64 -13.93
C GLU A 525 23.62 16.22 -14.47
N LYS A 526 24.87 15.86 -14.80
CA LYS A 526 25.27 14.49 -15.18
C LYS A 526 24.80 13.48 -14.13
N GLN A 527 24.30 12.34 -14.60
CA GLN A 527 23.83 11.21 -13.81
C GLN A 527 24.15 9.90 -14.55
N VAL A 528 24.05 8.76 -13.88
CA VAL A 528 24.18 7.45 -14.53
C VAL A 528 22.97 7.25 -15.44
N PRO A 529 23.15 6.91 -16.74
CA PRO A 529 22.04 6.65 -17.65
C PRO A 529 21.08 5.58 -17.08
N LYS A 530 19.76 5.82 -17.19
CA LYS A 530 18.74 4.90 -16.62
C LYS A 530 18.88 3.46 -17.15
N ALA A 531 19.28 3.31 -18.41
CA ALA A 531 19.54 1.99 -18.99
C ALA A 531 20.72 1.28 -18.29
N ILE A 532 21.80 1.99 -17.93
CA ILE A 532 22.93 1.43 -17.18
C ILE A 532 22.52 1.05 -15.75
N LEU A 533 21.74 1.89 -15.07
CA LEU A 533 21.19 1.56 -13.74
C LEU A 533 20.33 0.29 -13.75
N ARG A 534 19.69 -0.01 -14.88
CA ARG A 534 18.87 -1.20 -15.13
C ARG A 534 19.61 -2.37 -15.81
N SER A 535 20.93 -2.26 -16.04
CA SER A 535 21.71 -3.25 -16.78
C SER A 535 22.37 -4.32 -15.90
N PRO A 536 22.81 -5.47 -16.48
CA PRO A 536 23.52 -6.51 -15.75
C PRO A 536 24.89 -6.08 -15.22
N LYS A 537 25.37 -6.78 -14.18
CA LYS A 537 26.65 -6.51 -13.48
C LYS A 537 27.84 -6.18 -14.40
N HIS A 538 28.01 -6.95 -15.48
CA HIS A 538 29.15 -6.82 -16.39
C HIS A 538 29.04 -5.58 -17.31
N VAL A 539 27.84 -5.18 -17.70
CA VAL A 539 27.57 -3.93 -18.44
C VAL A 539 27.83 -2.73 -17.54
N VAL A 540 27.35 -2.78 -16.29
CA VAL A 540 27.63 -1.74 -15.27
C VAL A 540 29.14 -1.62 -15.00
N ALA A 541 29.87 -2.74 -14.90
CA ALA A 541 31.31 -2.73 -14.71
C ALA A 541 32.05 -2.07 -15.88
N ALA A 542 31.61 -2.28 -17.13
CA ALA A 542 32.19 -1.64 -18.31
C ALA A 542 31.98 -0.10 -18.32
N PHE A 543 30.78 0.36 -17.94
CA PHE A 543 30.50 1.79 -17.75
C PHE A 543 31.37 2.41 -16.66
N LEU A 544 31.43 1.77 -15.48
CA LEU A 544 32.22 2.27 -14.34
C LEU A 544 33.72 2.29 -14.66
N ARG A 545 34.26 1.26 -15.32
CA ARG A 545 35.66 1.23 -15.77
C ARG A 545 35.98 2.46 -16.64
N ALA A 546 35.21 2.69 -17.71
CA ALA A 546 35.43 3.82 -18.62
C ALA A 546 35.29 5.18 -17.92
N TYR A 547 34.34 5.33 -16.99
CA TYR A 547 34.15 6.57 -16.25
C TYR A 547 35.28 6.84 -15.23
N PHE A 548 35.79 5.79 -14.56
CA PHE A 548 36.97 5.90 -13.70
C PHE A 548 38.27 6.06 -14.52
N ASP A 549 38.33 5.56 -15.75
CA ASP A 549 39.42 5.85 -16.68
C ASP A 549 39.47 7.34 -17.05
N CYS A 550 38.35 8.05 -17.11
CA CYS A 550 38.33 9.52 -17.10
C CYS A 550 38.69 10.07 -15.70
N ASP A 551 37.67 10.34 -14.86
CA ASP A 551 37.76 11.16 -13.64
C ASP A 551 38.30 10.42 -12.39
N GLY A 552 38.74 9.17 -12.54
CA GLY A 552 39.25 8.34 -11.45
C GLY A 552 40.76 8.43 -11.24
N TYR A 553 41.19 8.62 -10.00
CA TYR A 553 42.56 8.46 -9.52
C TYR A 553 42.77 7.05 -8.94
N ALA A 554 43.98 6.49 -9.13
CA ALA A 554 44.46 5.30 -8.44
C ALA A 554 45.88 5.53 -7.90
N GLY A 555 46.16 5.03 -6.69
CA GLY A 555 47.49 5.09 -6.08
C GLY A 555 47.44 5.06 -4.56
N LYS A 556 48.39 5.70 -3.88
CA LYS A 556 48.62 5.58 -2.43
C LYS A 556 47.41 5.95 -1.55
N ALA A 557 46.49 6.77 -2.06
CA ALA A 557 45.24 7.17 -1.40
C ALA A 557 44.03 6.24 -1.70
N GLY A 558 44.26 5.09 -2.32
CA GLY A 558 43.22 4.18 -2.82
C GLY A 558 42.76 4.56 -4.22
N VAL A 559 41.51 4.25 -4.52
CA VAL A 559 40.81 4.75 -5.72
C VAL A 559 39.92 5.93 -5.32
N ILE A 560 39.91 6.98 -6.12
CA ILE A 560 39.10 8.18 -5.89
C ILE A 560 38.49 8.63 -7.21
N LEU A 561 37.18 8.53 -7.37
CA LEU A 561 36.45 9.22 -8.45
C LEU A 561 36.07 10.63 -7.97
N SER A 562 36.22 11.63 -8.84
CA SER A 562 35.85 13.04 -8.55
C SER A 562 34.76 13.50 -9.52
N THR A 563 33.69 14.14 -9.05
CA THR A 563 32.61 14.62 -9.94
C THR A 563 31.84 15.82 -9.39
N SER A 564 31.38 16.72 -10.24
CA SER A 564 30.63 17.91 -9.85
C SER A 564 29.12 17.68 -9.59
N SER A 565 28.64 16.43 -9.73
CA SER A 565 27.22 16.07 -9.54
C SER A 565 27.00 15.24 -8.26
N GLU A 566 26.14 15.72 -7.36
CA GLU A 566 25.74 14.93 -6.16
C GLU A 566 25.04 13.64 -6.60
N VAL A 567 24.13 13.71 -7.57
CA VAL A 567 23.37 12.55 -8.10
C VAL A 567 24.29 11.49 -8.69
N MET A 568 25.28 11.90 -9.51
CA MET A 568 26.26 10.97 -10.08
C MET A 568 27.08 10.28 -8.98
N SER A 569 27.54 11.05 -7.98
CA SER A 569 28.32 10.52 -6.87
C SER A 569 27.52 9.56 -5.97
N GLU A 570 26.22 9.81 -5.81
CA GLU A 570 25.29 8.97 -5.04
C GLU A 570 24.97 7.66 -5.77
N GLN A 571 24.64 7.74 -7.07
CA GLN A 571 24.37 6.57 -7.90
C GLN A 571 25.61 5.67 -8.03
N VAL A 572 26.79 6.24 -8.25
CA VAL A 572 28.05 5.46 -8.26
C VAL A 572 28.33 4.84 -6.90
N GLN A 573 28.12 5.55 -5.78
CA GLN A 573 28.28 4.97 -4.44
C GLN A 573 27.36 3.76 -4.23
N LEU A 574 26.11 3.81 -4.68
CA LEU A 574 25.16 2.70 -4.55
C LEU A 574 25.49 1.53 -5.49
N LEU A 575 25.90 1.80 -6.74
CA LEU A 575 26.38 0.75 -7.66
C LEU A 575 27.58 0.01 -7.06
N LEU A 576 28.59 0.75 -6.57
CA LEU A 576 29.73 0.17 -5.85
C LEU A 576 29.28 -0.65 -4.64
N LEU A 577 28.31 -0.17 -3.85
CA LEU A 577 27.78 -0.93 -2.71
C LEU A 577 27.16 -2.27 -3.14
N ASN A 578 26.56 -2.36 -4.33
CA ASN A 578 26.04 -3.61 -4.90
C ASN A 578 27.15 -4.54 -5.46
N PHE A 579 28.32 -4.01 -5.82
CA PHE A 579 29.53 -4.82 -6.06
C PHE A 579 30.19 -5.32 -4.76
N GLY A 580 29.67 -4.97 -3.57
CA GLY A 580 30.32 -5.27 -2.29
C GLY A 580 31.39 -4.26 -1.87
N ILE A 581 31.45 -3.09 -2.53
CA ILE A 581 32.48 -2.06 -2.36
C ILE A 581 31.94 -0.93 -1.46
N LEU A 582 32.36 -0.93 -0.20
CA LEU A 582 31.88 -0.03 0.87
C LEU A 582 32.55 1.36 0.82
N SER A 583 32.33 2.05 -0.30
CA SER A 583 32.89 3.37 -0.61
C SER A 583 32.43 4.50 0.31
N ARG A 584 33.17 5.62 0.30
CA ARG A 584 32.88 6.84 1.07
C ARG A 584 32.77 8.04 0.13
N ARG A 585 31.62 8.69 0.14
CA ARG A 585 31.28 9.91 -0.62
C ARG A 585 31.44 11.16 0.23
N ARG A 586 32.15 12.18 -0.25
CA ARG A 586 32.34 13.48 0.43
C ARG A 586 32.48 14.64 -0.56
N LEU A 587 31.85 15.77 -0.25
CA LEU A 587 32.13 17.04 -0.91
C LEU A 587 33.50 17.59 -0.47
N GLN A 588 34.28 18.13 -1.40
CA GLN A 588 35.60 18.73 -1.18
C GLN A 588 35.58 20.26 -1.39
N LYS A 589 36.73 20.91 -1.13
CA LYS A 589 36.89 22.38 -1.18
C LYS A 589 36.81 22.99 -2.58
N ASP A 590 36.87 22.17 -3.62
CA ASP A 590 36.74 22.49 -5.04
C ASP A 590 35.30 22.35 -5.56
N GLU A 591 34.33 22.14 -4.65
CA GLU A 591 32.92 21.82 -4.93
C GLU A 591 32.71 20.46 -5.64
N CYS A 592 33.74 19.59 -5.71
CA CYS A 592 33.61 18.25 -6.26
C CYS A 592 33.23 17.22 -5.17
N TRP A 593 32.38 16.27 -5.56
CA TRP A 593 32.10 15.06 -4.79
C TRP A 593 33.14 14.00 -5.10
N HIS A 594 33.88 13.57 -4.07
CA HIS A 594 34.85 12.49 -4.13
C HIS A 594 34.20 11.20 -3.62
N VAL A 595 34.17 10.17 -4.46
CA VAL A 595 33.81 8.79 -4.08
C VAL A 595 35.11 8.01 -3.91
N GLN A 596 35.52 7.82 -2.65
CA GLN A 596 36.77 7.16 -2.28
C GLN A 596 36.55 5.68 -1.93
N ILE A 597 37.42 4.83 -2.44
CA ILE A 597 37.49 3.39 -2.19
C ILE A 597 38.87 3.08 -1.58
N LEU A 598 38.89 2.30 -0.50
CA LEU A 598 40.08 1.95 0.28
C LEU A 598 40.03 0.46 0.63
N GLY A 599 41.13 -0.06 1.18
CA GLY A 599 41.13 -1.33 1.91
C GLY A 599 40.73 -2.53 1.06
N LYS A 600 39.94 -3.43 1.65
CA LYS A 600 39.38 -4.61 0.98
C LYS A 600 38.40 -4.21 -0.13
N SER A 601 37.67 -3.11 0.03
CA SER A 601 36.82 -2.59 -1.05
C SER A 601 37.62 -2.20 -2.31
N ALA A 602 38.90 -1.83 -2.19
CA ALA A 602 39.76 -1.56 -3.36
C ALA A 602 40.29 -2.84 -4.04
N GLU A 603 40.48 -3.92 -3.28
CA GLU A 603 40.74 -5.27 -3.81
C GLU A 603 39.53 -5.80 -4.58
N VAL A 604 38.31 -5.64 -4.04
CA VAL A 604 37.07 -5.96 -4.78
C VAL A 604 36.93 -5.10 -6.05
N PHE A 605 37.22 -3.81 -5.99
CA PHE A 605 37.23 -2.94 -7.18
C PHE A 605 38.23 -3.43 -8.25
N LEU A 606 39.44 -3.86 -7.86
CA LEU A 606 40.46 -4.38 -8.78
C LEU A 606 40.00 -5.62 -9.56
N HIS A 607 39.25 -6.52 -8.91
CA HIS A 607 38.76 -7.75 -9.52
C HIS A 607 37.43 -7.60 -10.30
N GLU A 608 36.52 -6.74 -9.82
CA GLU A 608 35.17 -6.63 -10.39
C GLU A 608 35.03 -5.53 -11.46
N ILE A 609 35.86 -4.48 -11.39
CA ILE A 609 35.76 -3.30 -12.27
C ILE A 609 37.11 -3.02 -12.93
N GLY A 610 38.13 -2.71 -12.13
CA GLY A 610 39.47 -2.33 -12.59
C GLY A 610 39.50 -1.03 -13.41
N PHE A 611 40.65 -0.78 -14.05
CA PHE A 611 40.86 0.29 -15.03
C PHE A 611 41.23 -0.30 -16.40
N GLY A 612 40.86 0.38 -17.48
CA GLY A 612 41.34 0.11 -18.83
C GLY A 612 42.68 0.80 -19.14
N LEU A 613 43.05 1.85 -18.39
CA LEU A 613 44.39 2.44 -18.47
C LEU A 613 45.42 1.65 -17.66
N ASP A 614 46.42 1.08 -18.34
CA ASP A 614 47.54 0.34 -17.73
C ASP A 614 48.18 1.08 -16.54
N ARG A 615 48.43 2.39 -16.67
CA ARG A 615 49.02 3.19 -15.58
C ARG A 615 48.15 3.25 -14.32
N LYS A 616 46.82 3.29 -14.47
CA LYS A 616 45.87 3.31 -13.34
C LYS A 616 45.67 1.91 -12.77
N GLN A 617 45.60 0.89 -13.63
CA GLN A 617 45.51 -0.53 -13.25
C GLN A 617 46.76 -1.01 -12.50
N ALA A 618 47.96 -0.64 -12.96
CA ALA A 618 49.22 -0.92 -12.29
C ALA A 618 49.31 -0.23 -10.92
N ALA A 619 48.93 1.06 -10.82
CA ALA A 619 48.92 1.80 -9.55
C ALA A 619 47.91 1.23 -8.54
N LEU A 620 46.78 0.70 -9.01
CA LEU A 620 45.81 -0.02 -8.16
C LEU A 620 46.37 -1.37 -7.68
N ASN A 621 46.97 -2.15 -8.58
CA ASN A 621 47.62 -3.42 -8.23
C ASN A 621 48.77 -3.21 -7.23
N GLU A 622 49.58 -2.15 -7.38
CA GLU A 622 50.59 -1.73 -6.40
C GLU A 622 49.96 -1.39 -5.04
N TYR A 623 48.89 -0.59 -5.02
CA TYR A 623 48.18 -0.23 -3.77
C TYR A 623 47.65 -1.45 -3.01
N VAL A 624 47.09 -2.44 -3.72
CA VAL A 624 46.56 -3.66 -3.11
C VAL A 624 47.70 -4.55 -2.62
N THR A 625 48.68 -4.86 -3.47
CA THR A 625 49.79 -5.78 -3.14
C THR A 625 50.70 -5.27 -2.01
N GLN A 626 50.91 -3.96 -1.88
CA GLN A 626 51.66 -3.38 -0.77
C GLN A 626 50.93 -3.48 0.58
N ARG A 627 49.61 -3.73 0.60
CA ARG A 627 48.76 -3.73 1.80
C ARG A 627 48.31 -5.15 2.19
N ARG A 628 49.29 -6.04 2.43
CA ARG A 628 49.11 -7.45 2.85
C ARG A 628 48.12 -7.72 4.00
N TRP A 629 47.72 -6.71 4.77
CA TRP A 629 46.73 -6.83 5.86
C TRP A 629 45.75 -5.65 5.83
N PHE A 630 44.57 -5.86 5.25
CA PHE A 630 43.46 -4.91 5.40
C PHE A 630 42.77 -5.10 6.76
N LYS A 631 42.42 -3.98 7.43
CA LYS A 631 41.49 -4.05 8.57
C LYS A 631 40.12 -4.48 8.06
N ALA A 632 39.42 -5.32 8.83
CA ALA A 632 38.06 -5.74 8.50
C ALA A 632 37.14 -4.52 8.33
N GLU A 633 36.50 -4.42 7.17
CA GLU A 633 35.54 -3.37 6.87
C GLU A 633 34.18 -3.75 7.46
N LYS A 634 33.77 -3.02 8.50
CA LYS A 634 32.45 -3.18 9.09
C LYS A 634 31.37 -2.62 8.18
N TRP A 635 30.30 -3.40 8.00
CA TRP A 635 29.07 -3.02 7.28
C TRP A 635 28.09 -2.26 8.20
N GLU A 636 28.64 -1.28 8.92
CA GLU A 636 27.93 -0.32 9.76
C GLU A 636 28.39 1.09 9.38
N ASP A 637 27.56 2.08 9.68
CA ASP A 637 27.95 3.49 9.57
C ASP A 637 27.19 4.40 10.54
N GLU A 638 27.82 5.52 10.90
CA GLU A 638 27.31 6.49 11.87
C GLU A 638 26.41 7.53 11.20
N ILE A 639 25.26 7.86 11.81
CA ILE A 639 24.38 8.97 11.39
C ILE A 639 25.02 10.31 11.77
N VAL A 640 25.21 11.19 10.78
CA VAL A 640 25.89 12.50 10.93
C VAL A 640 25.00 13.71 10.68
N SER A 641 23.88 13.56 9.98
CA SER A 641 22.83 14.59 9.92
C SER A 641 21.44 13.96 9.87
N ILE A 642 20.47 14.71 10.42
CA ILE A 642 19.05 14.38 10.42
C ILE A 642 18.31 15.65 9.97
N GLU A 643 17.52 15.55 8.90
CA GLU A 643 16.78 16.66 8.28
C GLU A 643 15.28 16.30 8.24
N HIS A 644 14.39 17.22 8.60
CA HIS A 644 12.93 16.97 8.60
C HIS A 644 12.26 17.57 7.35
N GLY A 645 11.28 16.87 6.77
CA GLY A 645 10.60 17.32 5.55
C GLY A 645 9.18 16.80 5.36
N ARG A 646 8.67 16.97 4.12
CA ARG A 646 7.45 16.33 3.60
C ARG A 646 7.72 15.83 2.19
N ALA A 647 7.28 14.62 1.88
CA ALA A 647 7.26 14.04 0.54
C ALA A 647 6.23 12.90 0.51
N ASP A 648 5.96 12.35 -0.67
CA ASP A 648 5.13 11.15 -0.83
C ASP A 648 5.91 9.90 -0.39
N VAL A 649 5.28 9.09 0.47
CA VAL A 649 5.87 7.89 1.06
C VAL A 649 5.38 6.61 0.36
N TYR A 650 6.30 5.83 -0.19
CA TYR A 650 6.10 4.59 -0.92
C TYR A 650 6.58 3.41 -0.06
N ASP A 651 6.05 2.21 -0.26
CA ASP A 651 6.48 1.02 0.50
C ASP A 651 6.29 -0.26 -0.32
N ILE A 652 7.05 -1.31 0.03
CA ILE A 652 7.02 -2.62 -0.66
C ILE A 652 7.18 -3.75 0.35
N SER A 653 6.44 -4.84 0.16
CA SER A 653 6.48 -6.01 1.05
C SER A 653 7.08 -7.21 0.31
N VAL A 654 7.92 -7.99 1.01
CA VAL A 654 8.83 -8.96 0.36
C VAL A 654 8.90 -10.31 1.07
N GLU A 655 8.86 -11.41 0.31
CA GLU A 655 8.79 -12.78 0.84
C GLU A 655 9.98 -13.22 1.73
N GLY A 656 9.73 -13.83 2.88
CA GLY A 656 10.72 -14.59 3.66
C GLY A 656 11.84 -13.81 4.36
N THR A 657 11.72 -12.48 4.46
CA THR A 657 12.27 -11.64 5.56
C THR A 657 11.44 -10.36 5.88
N HIS A 658 10.40 -10.03 5.09
CA HIS A 658 9.72 -8.72 4.94
C HIS A 658 10.56 -7.46 5.24
N ARG A 659 11.84 -7.49 4.90
CA ARG A 659 12.76 -6.35 4.93
C ARG A 659 13.45 -6.23 3.58
N TYR A 660 13.69 -5.01 3.15
CA TYR A 660 14.34 -4.74 1.86
C TYR A 660 15.46 -3.72 2.00
N ALA A 661 16.48 -3.83 1.15
CA ALA A 661 17.62 -2.93 1.09
C ALA A 661 17.30 -1.73 0.17
N ALA A 662 17.23 -0.53 0.74
CA ALA A 662 16.97 0.72 0.04
C ALA A 662 17.96 1.82 0.47
N ALA A 663 18.51 2.54 -0.49
CA ALA A 663 19.47 3.64 -0.33
C ALA A 663 20.70 3.33 0.56
N GLY A 664 21.00 2.05 0.78
CA GLY A 664 22.07 1.54 1.64
C GLY A 664 21.64 0.98 3.00
N PHE A 665 20.35 1.00 3.36
CA PHE A 665 19.81 0.62 4.68
C PHE A 665 18.68 -0.43 4.56
N ILE A 666 18.19 -0.98 5.69
CA ILE A 666 17.28 -2.14 5.78
C ILE A 666 16.03 -1.78 6.63
N ASN A 667 14.84 -2.34 6.38
CA ASN A 667 13.50 -1.76 6.70
C ASN A 667 12.45 -2.70 7.42
N HIS A 668 11.54 -2.22 8.31
CA HIS A 668 10.55 -3.04 9.09
C HIS A 668 9.24 -2.29 9.53
N ASN A 669 8.13 -3.01 9.80
CA ASN A 669 6.76 -2.49 10.14
C ASN A 669 6.16 -2.92 11.54
N SER A 670 4.81 -3.01 11.66
CA SER A 670 3.82 -3.79 12.51
C SER A 670 3.90 -3.93 14.19
N PHE A 671 2.54 -3.33 16.04
CA PHE A 671 2.38 -3.54 17.61
C PHE A 671 1.82 -4.85 18.31
N TRP A 672 0.51 -5.18 18.45
CA TRP A 672 0.01 -6.02 19.61
C TRP A 672 0.57 -7.44 19.69
N HIS A 673 0.48 -8.25 18.62
CA HIS A 673 1.07 -9.59 18.66
C HIS A 673 2.61 -9.54 18.77
N SER A 674 3.29 -8.44 18.40
CA SER A 674 4.73 -8.21 18.73
C SER A 674 4.96 -7.92 20.20
N THR A 675 4.01 -7.34 20.91
CA THR A 675 4.14 -7.14 22.35
C THR A 675 4.28 -8.49 23.07
N ILE A 676 3.54 -9.52 22.62
CA ILE A 676 3.73 -10.90 23.10
C ILE A 676 4.99 -11.52 22.49
N MET A 677 5.12 -11.47 21.17
CA MET A 677 6.15 -12.16 20.40
C MET A 677 7.56 -11.60 20.69
N THR A 678 7.83 -10.32 20.43
CA THR A 678 9.17 -9.71 20.60
C THR A 678 9.62 -9.48 22.04
N GLN A 679 8.72 -9.59 23.04
CA GLN A 679 9.10 -9.43 24.46
C GLN A 679 9.10 -10.74 25.25
N LYS A 680 8.48 -11.82 24.73
CA LYS A 680 8.34 -13.10 25.44
C LYS A 680 8.37 -14.35 24.56
N ALA A 681 7.54 -14.41 23.51
CA ALA A 681 7.24 -15.67 22.84
C ALA A 681 8.22 -16.07 21.73
N LEU A 682 9.07 -15.15 21.27
CA LEU A 682 10.14 -15.49 20.35
C LEU A 682 11.34 -16.14 21.03
N LYS A 683 11.94 -17.06 20.27
CA LYS A 683 13.30 -17.57 20.44
C LYS A 683 14.18 -16.93 19.37
N ASP A 684 15.47 -16.77 19.64
CA ASP A 684 16.39 -15.96 18.81
C ASP A 684 16.39 -16.31 17.31
N HIS A 685 16.19 -17.60 16.99
CA HIS A 685 16.13 -18.09 15.61
C HIS A 685 14.83 -17.75 14.86
N GLU A 686 13.76 -17.38 15.57
CA GLU A 686 12.43 -17.08 15.04
C GLU A 686 12.27 -15.60 14.64
N ILE A 687 13.26 -14.74 14.97
CA ILE A 687 13.20 -13.28 14.78
C ILE A 687 12.98 -12.88 13.32
N ILE A 688 13.59 -13.61 12.38
CA ILE A 688 13.50 -13.30 10.96
C ILE A 688 12.11 -13.65 10.42
N ASP A 689 11.66 -14.88 10.66
CA ASP A 689 10.38 -15.42 10.16
C ASP A 689 9.16 -14.78 10.86
N TYR A 690 9.36 -14.25 12.06
CA TYR A 690 8.37 -13.39 12.70
C TYR A 690 8.30 -12.01 12.06
N ALA A 691 9.44 -11.30 11.97
CA ALA A 691 9.51 -9.97 11.36
C ALA A 691 9.07 -9.96 9.87
N ASP A 692 9.16 -11.14 9.24
CA ASP A 692 8.56 -11.50 7.96
C ASP A 692 7.03 -11.33 7.96
N HIS A 693 6.26 -12.41 8.13
CA HIS A 693 4.81 -12.44 7.91
C HIS A 693 4.04 -11.27 8.53
N HIS A 694 4.45 -10.89 9.74
CA HIS A 694 3.95 -9.78 10.54
C HIS A 694 3.87 -8.43 9.83
N SER A 695 4.84 -8.14 8.97
CA SER A 695 4.93 -6.90 8.20
C SER A 695 3.94 -6.88 7.03
N GLY A 696 3.36 -8.03 6.65
CA GLY A 696 2.47 -8.15 5.49
C GLY A 696 1.05 -7.66 5.70
N THR A 697 0.54 -7.79 6.92
CA THR A 697 -0.82 -7.37 7.31
C THR A 697 -1.00 -5.84 7.21
N MET A 698 0.08 -5.09 6.95
CA MET A 698 0.21 -3.65 7.18
C MET A 698 -0.04 -2.71 5.99
N GLY A 699 -0.09 -3.21 4.75
CA GLY A 699 -0.19 -2.37 3.53
C GLY A 699 -1.39 -1.41 3.54
N THR A 700 -1.32 -0.22 2.92
CA THR A 700 -2.42 0.78 2.99
C THR A 700 -2.56 1.59 1.71
N ARG A 701 -3.35 1.06 0.76
CA ARG A 701 -3.53 1.62 -0.59
C ARG A 701 -3.92 3.11 -0.59
N PRO A 702 -3.38 3.94 -1.50
CA PRO A 702 -3.71 5.36 -1.58
C PRO A 702 -5.22 5.59 -1.78
N GLY A 703 -5.77 6.59 -1.08
CA GLY A 703 -7.20 6.91 -1.10
C GLY A 703 -8.07 6.03 -0.19
N ALA A 704 -7.56 4.88 0.26
CA ALA A 704 -8.18 4.04 1.28
C ALA A 704 -7.52 4.25 2.66
N ILE A 705 -8.28 3.92 3.71
CA ILE A 705 -7.77 3.78 5.07
C ILE A 705 -7.60 2.27 5.30
N ASN A 706 -6.46 1.83 5.80
CA ASN A 706 -6.35 0.46 6.33
C ASN A 706 -6.76 0.49 7.81
N PRO A 707 -7.77 -0.31 8.22
CA PRO A 707 -7.99 -0.65 9.62
C PRO A 707 -6.67 -1.09 10.28
N TYR A 708 -6.01 -2.06 9.65
CA TYR A 708 -4.63 -2.52 9.84
C TYR A 708 -3.52 -1.51 9.50
N LYS A 709 -3.84 -0.21 9.57
CA LYS A 709 -2.84 0.85 9.82
C LYS A 709 -3.25 1.86 10.90
N LEU A 710 -4.53 2.15 11.04
CA LEU A 710 -5.04 3.15 11.98
C LEU A 710 -5.13 2.63 13.44
N GLY A 711 -5.49 1.36 13.63
CA GLY A 711 -5.78 0.78 14.95
C GLY A 711 -4.67 0.88 16.00
N ILE A 712 -3.52 0.28 15.71
CA ILE A 712 -2.43 0.21 16.68
C ILE A 712 -1.72 1.55 16.84
N GLU A 713 -1.60 2.39 15.81
CA GLU A 713 -0.99 3.71 16.02
C GLU A 713 -1.87 4.56 16.95
N LEU A 714 -3.21 4.38 16.93
CA LEU A 714 -4.10 4.89 17.97
C LEU A 714 -3.83 4.21 19.33
N TRP A 715 -3.71 2.88 19.43
CA TRP A 715 -3.38 2.21 20.70
C TRP A 715 -2.07 2.69 21.33
N ARG A 716 -1.02 2.83 20.53
CA ARG A 716 0.30 3.36 20.93
C ARG A 716 0.21 4.80 21.40
N HIS A 717 -0.55 5.63 20.68
CA HIS A 717 -0.83 7.00 21.08
C HIS A 717 -1.62 7.06 22.40
N ILE A 718 -2.59 6.16 22.62
CA ILE A 718 -3.31 6.03 23.90
C ILE A 718 -2.35 5.64 25.03
N GLU A 719 -1.50 4.62 24.82
CA GLU A 719 -0.52 4.19 25.83
C GLU A 719 0.43 5.33 26.20
N ASP A 720 1.02 6.02 25.21
CA ASP A 720 1.93 7.15 25.42
C ASP A 720 1.24 8.36 26.06
N ARG A 721 0.05 8.74 25.58
CA ARG A 721 -0.73 9.88 26.08
C ARG A 721 -1.10 9.70 27.56
N TRP A 722 -1.50 8.50 27.97
CA TRP A 722 -1.81 8.21 29.37
C TRP A 722 -0.58 7.92 30.24
N ASN A 723 0.49 7.34 29.69
CA ASN A 723 1.77 7.22 30.41
C ASN A 723 2.36 8.59 30.76
N LYS A 724 2.31 9.55 29.83
CA LYS A 724 2.84 10.91 30.00
C LYS A 724 1.86 11.89 30.65
N GLY A 725 0.63 11.48 30.96
CA GLY A 725 -0.39 12.33 31.59
C GLY A 725 -0.88 13.49 30.71
N ARG A 726 -0.90 13.30 29.39
CA ARG A 726 -1.29 14.29 28.35
C ARG A 726 -2.81 14.31 28.11
N PHE A 727 -3.59 14.40 29.19
CA PHE A 727 -5.04 14.34 29.13
C PHE A 727 -5.68 15.21 30.22
N GLY A 728 -6.89 15.68 29.95
CA GLY A 728 -7.67 16.48 30.89
C GLY A 728 -7.30 17.96 30.86
N LYS A 729 -8.13 18.76 31.54
CA LYS A 729 -8.21 20.22 31.42
C LYS A 729 -6.86 20.95 31.37
N GLU A 730 -5.92 20.61 32.27
CA GLU A 730 -4.58 21.22 32.31
C GLU A 730 -3.74 21.02 31.05
N TYR A 731 -3.88 19.88 30.36
CA TYR A 731 -3.20 19.62 29.09
C TYR A 731 -4.00 20.21 27.92
N ASP A 732 -5.31 20.04 27.93
CA ASP A 732 -6.18 20.41 26.80
C ASP A 732 -6.24 21.95 26.63
N GLU A 733 -6.34 22.72 27.74
CA GLU A 733 -6.29 24.19 27.77
C GLU A 733 -4.86 24.78 27.74
N CYS A 734 -3.82 23.95 27.58
CA CYS A 734 -2.44 24.43 27.49
C CYS A 734 -2.15 24.99 26.09
N ASP A 735 -2.14 26.32 25.95
CA ASP A 735 -1.80 27.02 24.69
C ASP A 735 -0.31 27.02 24.35
N ASP A 736 0.60 26.78 25.32
CA ASP A 736 2.04 26.71 25.03
C ASP A 736 2.43 25.37 24.38
N LEU A 737 2.64 25.44 23.06
CA LEU A 737 3.14 24.35 22.23
C LEU A 737 4.49 23.75 22.70
N ARG A 738 5.32 24.49 23.45
CA ARG A 738 6.53 23.92 24.09
C ARG A 738 6.16 23.11 25.33
N ALA A 739 5.35 23.67 26.25
CA ALA A 739 4.86 22.94 27.42
C ALA A 739 4.11 21.66 27.04
N ARG A 740 3.16 21.70 26.08
CA ARG A 740 2.46 20.49 25.57
C ARG A 740 3.43 19.41 25.08
N ARG A 741 4.48 19.79 24.35
CA ARG A 741 5.46 18.85 23.77
C ARG A 741 6.40 18.25 24.81
N ALA A 742 6.82 19.05 25.78
CA ALA A 742 7.65 18.63 26.91
C ALA A 742 6.84 17.91 28.02
N TRP A 743 5.52 17.82 27.88
CA TRP A 743 4.62 17.25 28.88
C TRP A 743 4.89 15.76 29.08
N ASP A 744 5.43 15.42 30.24
CA ASP A 744 5.59 14.06 30.76
C ASP A 744 5.46 14.08 32.29
N LYS A 745 4.27 13.70 32.77
CA LYS A 745 3.97 13.53 34.20
C LYS A 745 4.33 12.13 34.72
N LYS A 746 4.84 11.21 33.88
CA LYS A 746 5.26 9.83 34.23
C LYS A 746 4.24 9.05 35.06
N LEU A 747 2.95 9.16 34.71
CA LEU A 747 1.85 8.53 35.44
C LEU A 747 1.75 7.01 35.21
N GLY A 748 2.27 6.50 34.08
CA GLY A 748 2.26 5.07 33.77
C GLY A 748 0.87 4.46 33.49
N LEU A 749 -0.16 5.28 33.31
CA LEU A 749 -1.56 4.84 33.21
C LEU A 749 -1.95 4.30 31.83
N GLY A 750 -1.04 4.26 30.86
CA GLY A 750 -1.31 3.87 29.47
C GLY A 750 -1.95 2.48 29.36
N ARG A 751 -1.39 1.50 30.09
CA ARG A 751 -1.88 0.12 30.07
C ARG A 751 -3.29 -0.02 30.66
N GLN A 752 -3.59 0.74 31.72
CA GLN A 752 -4.93 0.80 32.30
C GLN A 752 -5.92 1.40 31.30
N LYS A 753 -5.54 2.48 30.58
CA LYS A 753 -6.41 3.09 29.58
C LYS A 753 -6.67 2.19 28.39
N ILE A 754 -5.69 1.40 27.93
CA ILE A 754 -5.91 0.39 26.87
C ILE A 754 -7.05 -0.56 27.27
N PHE A 755 -7.00 -1.12 28.48
CA PHE A 755 -8.02 -2.07 28.96
C PHE A 755 -9.37 -1.43 29.33
N GLU A 756 -9.42 -0.11 29.54
CA GLU A 756 -10.66 0.66 29.63
C GLU A 756 -11.28 0.85 28.23
N VAL A 757 -10.47 1.30 27.27
CA VAL A 757 -10.90 1.61 25.89
C VAL A 757 -11.34 0.34 25.15
N ARG A 758 -10.69 -0.80 25.39
CA ARG A 758 -11.09 -2.13 24.89
C ARG A 758 -12.56 -2.44 25.17
N LYS A 759 -13.09 -2.00 26.32
CA LYS A 759 -14.43 -2.37 26.79
C LYS A 759 -15.54 -1.49 26.21
N HIS A 760 -15.25 -0.21 25.98
CA HIS A 760 -16.29 0.82 25.82
C HIS A 760 -16.36 1.46 24.44
N TYR A 761 -15.46 1.12 23.51
CA TYR A 761 -15.36 1.78 22.21
C TYR A 761 -15.46 0.78 21.04
N ASN A 762 -16.20 1.15 20.01
CA ASN A 762 -16.21 0.55 18.68
C ASN A 762 -15.49 1.50 17.70
N ASP A 763 -15.28 1.14 16.44
CA ASP A 763 -14.45 1.93 15.51
C ASP A 763 -14.87 3.41 15.41
N VAL A 764 -16.18 3.65 15.30
CA VAL A 764 -16.75 5.00 15.21
C VAL A 764 -16.44 5.80 16.48
N THR A 765 -16.68 5.26 17.66
CA THR A 765 -16.42 5.96 18.93
C THR A 765 -14.94 6.03 19.30
N PHE A 766 -14.15 5.01 18.93
CA PHE A 766 -12.70 4.95 19.13
C PHE A 766 -11.99 6.03 18.31
N ILE A 767 -12.43 6.22 17.07
CA ILE A 767 -11.96 7.30 16.21
C ILE A 767 -12.52 8.65 16.69
N ASP A 768 -13.77 8.73 17.15
CA ASP A 768 -14.29 10.00 17.64
C ASP A 768 -13.56 10.50 18.91
N GLU A 769 -13.20 9.63 19.85
CA GLU A 769 -12.47 10.04 21.06
C GLU A 769 -10.94 10.16 20.83
N PHE A 770 -10.32 9.19 20.16
CA PHE A 770 -8.85 9.07 20.13
C PHE A 770 -8.20 9.57 18.84
N LEU A 771 -8.95 9.77 17.75
CA LEU A 771 -8.49 10.59 16.63
C LEU A 771 -8.55 12.07 17.04
N THR A 772 -7.54 12.53 17.77
CA THR A 772 -7.40 13.92 18.17
C THR A 772 -6.77 14.77 17.05
N ALA A 773 -6.89 16.09 17.15
CA ALA A 773 -6.17 16.99 16.24
C ALA A 773 -4.64 16.84 16.38
N ASP A 774 -4.15 16.61 17.61
CA ASP A 774 -2.75 16.30 17.90
C ASP A 774 -2.33 15.01 17.14
N PHE A 775 -3.07 13.91 17.28
CA PHE A 775 -2.80 12.64 16.57
C PHE A 775 -2.86 12.77 15.05
N ALA A 776 -3.89 13.44 14.51
CA ALA A 776 -4.04 13.64 13.07
C ALA A 776 -2.96 14.56 12.48
N ALA A 777 -2.38 15.46 13.28
CA ALA A 777 -1.20 16.25 12.90
C ALA A 777 0.10 15.44 12.96
N GLU A 778 0.24 14.53 13.94
CA GLU A 778 1.40 13.63 14.07
C GLU A 778 1.46 12.56 12.96
N GLN A 779 0.32 11.92 12.66
CA GLN A 779 0.16 10.88 11.63
C GLN A 779 -0.25 11.44 10.25
N LYS A 780 -0.51 12.75 10.17
CA LYS A 780 -0.81 13.54 8.95
C LYS A 780 -2.00 13.06 8.11
N LEU A 781 -3.13 12.90 8.77
CA LEU A 781 -4.40 12.57 8.13
C LEU A 781 -5.06 13.84 7.55
N PHE A 782 -4.73 14.17 6.31
CA PHE A 782 -5.29 15.32 5.57
C PHE A 782 -6.04 14.86 4.31
N VAL A 783 -7.23 15.43 4.07
CA VAL A 783 -8.08 15.08 2.92
C VAL A 783 -7.82 16.01 1.74
N TYR A 784 -7.50 15.42 0.60
CA TYR A 784 -7.52 16.05 -0.70
C TYR A 784 -8.92 15.95 -1.31
N GLY A 785 -9.30 16.94 -2.11
CA GLY A 785 -10.47 16.86 -2.97
C GLY A 785 -10.20 17.49 -4.33
N PHE A 786 -10.96 17.04 -5.33
CA PHE A 786 -10.77 17.46 -6.71
C PHE A 786 -11.57 18.75 -6.97
N ASN A 787 -10.89 19.83 -7.35
CA ASN A 787 -11.55 21.06 -7.77
C ASN A 787 -11.82 21.00 -9.27
N GLU A 788 -13.05 20.65 -9.64
CA GLU A 788 -13.50 20.51 -11.04
C GLU A 788 -13.27 21.77 -11.89
N LYS A 789 -13.34 22.97 -11.28
CA LYS A 789 -13.07 24.24 -11.99
C LYS A 789 -11.58 24.50 -12.21
N GLY A 790 -10.71 23.87 -11.43
CA GLY A 790 -9.25 23.97 -11.55
C GLY A 790 -8.57 22.75 -12.18
N ASN A 791 -9.34 21.68 -12.45
CA ASN A 791 -8.87 20.37 -12.90
C ASN A 791 -7.68 19.82 -12.07
N ARG A 792 -7.69 20.05 -10.76
CA ARG A 792 -6.56 19.78 -9.85
C ARG A 792 -7.02 19.38 -8.46
N TRP A 793 -6.19 18.57 -7.79
CA TRP A 793 -6.39 18.22 -6.39
C TRP A 793 -5.96 19.37 -5.48
N GLU A 794 -6.88 19.82 -4.62
CA GLU A 794 -6.62 20.86 -3.62
C GLU A 794 -6.81 20.29 -2.21
N ILE A 795 -6.16 20.93 -1.23
CA ILE A 795 -6.45 20.70 0.19
C ILE A 795 -7.77 21.42 0.46
N LEU A 796 -8.88 20.67 0.47
CA LEU A 796 -10.23 21.26 0.53
C LEU A 796 -10.45 22.13 1.76
N ASP A 797 -9.85 21.79 2.90
CA ASP A 797 -10.01 22.55 4.12
C ASP A 797 -8.87 22.35 5.14
N ARG A 798 -8.72 23.28 6.07
CA ARG A 798 -7.85 23.16 7.25
C ARG A 798 -8.59 22.67 8.49
N GLU A 799 -9.93 22.63 8.47
CA GLU A 799 -10.73 22.11 9.57
C GLU A 799 -10.59 20.59 9.74
N PHE A 800 -9.79 20.17 10.72
CA PHE A 800 -9.70 18.77 11.17
C PHE A 800 -11.08 18.12 11.38
N GLN A 801 -12.06 18.89 11.89
CA GLN A 801 -13.43 18.41 12.12
C GLN A 801 -14.16 17.97 10.84
N LYS A 802 -13.82 18.52 9.65
CA LYS A 802 -14.38 18.05 8.37
C LYS A 802 -13.77 16.72 7.94
N VAL A 803 -12.47 16.51 8.18
CA VAL A 803 -11.77 15.22 7.97
C VAL A 803 -12.35 14.15 8.89
N LYS A 804 -12.43 14.44 10.19
CA LYS A 804 -12.97 13.55 11.22
C LYS A 804 -14.40 13.12 10.88
N ARG A 805 -15.30 14.06 10.55
CA ARG A 805 -16.68 13.76 10.11
C ARG A 805 -16.73 12.87 8.88
N LYS A 806 -15.95 13.14 7.83
CA LYS A 806 -15.93 12.29 6.62
C LYS A 806 -15.47 10.86 6.92
N LEU A 807 -14.45 10.71 7.78
CA LEU A 807 -13.92 9.41 8.16
C LEU A 807 -14.92 8.62 9.03
N LEU A 808 -15.61 9.31 9.95
CA LEU A 808 -16.71 8.73 10.71
C LEU A 808 -17.90 8.35 9.81
N GLN A 809 -18.27 9.17 8.82
CA GLN A 809 -19.32 8.85 7.84
C GLN A 809 -19.01 7.58 7.03
N GLN A 810 -17.75 7.33 6.68
CA GLN A 810 -17.34 6.09 5.99
C GLN A 810 -17.40 4.83 6.87
N LEU A 811 -17.53 4.97 8.19
CA LEU A 811 -17.58 3.86 9.15
C LEU A 811 -18.97 3.71 9.80
N THR A 812 -19.75 4.79 9.85
CA THR A 812 -21.18 4.76 10.14
C THR A 812 -21.86 3.79 9.17
N ASN A 813 -22.58 2.80 9.71
CA ASN A 813 -23.24 1.75 8.94
C ASN A 813 -22.29 1.02 7.95
N PHE A 814 -21.00 0.88 8.29
CA PHE A 814 -19.96 0.28 7.41
C PHE A 814 -19.75 1.01 6.07
N GLY A 815 -20.20 2.26 5.95
CA GLY A 815 -20.24 2.98 4.68
C GLY A 815 -21.35 2.50 3.72
N GLN A 816 -22.26 1.64 4.19
CA GLN A 816 -23.45 1.21 3.46
C GLN A 816 -24.58 2.24 3.61
N PRO A 817 -25.41 2.47 2.58
CA PRO A 817 -26.57 3.36 2.67
C PRO A 817 -27.51 2.99 3.82
N ILE A 818 -28.05 4.00 4.52
CA ILE A 818 -29.06 3.79 5.57
C ILE A 818 -30.44 3.76 4.90
N ILE A 819 -31.08 2.59 4.89
CA ILE A 819 -32.41 2.38 4.32
C ILE A 819 -33.41 2.17 5.47
N GLU A 820 -34.56 2.84 5.38
CA GLU A 820 -35.65 2.75 6.36
C GLU A 820 -36.99 2.54 5.62
N VAL A 821 -37.86 1.65 6.13
CA VAL A 821 -39.24 1.48 5.64
C VAL A 821 -40.08 2.65 6.16
N VAL A 822 -40.68 3.43 5.26
CA VAL A 822 -41.46 4.63 5.61
C VAL A 822 -42.96 4.45 5.42
N ASP A 823 -43.39 3.61 4.47
CA ASP A 823 -44.81 3.31 4.23
C ASP A 823 -44.97 1.97 3.50
N GLY A 824 -45.52 0.94 4.16
CA GLY A 824 -45.87 -0.37 3.58
C GLY A 824 -47.21 -0.39 2.84
N ASN A 825 -47.91 0.74 2.74
CA ASN A 825 -49.16 0.90 2.00
C ASN A 825 -49.15 2.18 1.14
N PHE A 826 -48.01 2.44 0.50
CA PHE A 826 -47.80 3.68 -0.26
C PHE A 826 -48.89 3.91 -1.32
N GLU A 827 -49.38 5.15 -1.37
CA GLU A 827 -50.51 5.60 -2.21
C GLU A 827 -51.79 4.74 -2.06
N ASN A 828 -51.97 4.04 -0.92
CA ASN A 828 -53.03 3.04 -0.67
C ASN A 828 -53.02 1.86 -1.66
N ARG A 829 -51.83 1.50 -2.19
CA ARG A 829 -51.66 0.40 -3.16
C ARG A 829 -51.05 -0.88 -2.57
N GLY A 830 -50.82 -0.93 -1.26
CA GLY A 830 -50.05 -2.00 -0.61
C GLY A 830 -48.58 -2.04 -1.08
N GLU A 831 -48.10 -0.93 -1.63
CA GLU A 831 -46.75 -0.76 -2.18
C GLU A 831 -45.76 -0.39 -1.07
N LEU A 832 -44.56 -0.97 -1.09
CA LEU A 832 -43.54 -0.72 -0.07
C LEU A 832 -42.68 0.48 -0.45
N LEU A 833 -42.80 1.58 0.29
CA LEU A 833 -41.94 2.76 0.21
C LEU A 833 -40.80 2.66 1.22
N LEU A 834 -39.60 2.58 0.69
CA LEU A 834 -38.34 2.76 1.41
C LEU A 834 -37.88 4.21 1.25
N ALA A 835 -37.23 4.75 2.26
CA ALA A 835 -36.39 5.94 2.12
C ALA A 835 -34.92 5.55 2.31
N HIS A 836 -34.09 5.94 1.36
CA HIS A 836 -32.67 6.07 1.62
C HIS A 836 -32.43 7.39 2.35
N ARG A 837 -31.95 7.29 3.59
CA ARG A 837 -31.52 8.43 4.39
C ARG A 837 -30.09 8.83 3.99
N HIS A 838 -29.99 9.92 3.24
CA HIS A 838 -28.73 10.37 2.63
C HIS A 838 -27.83 11.11 3.65
N ASP A 839 -27.12 10.33 4.47
CA ASP A 839 -26.08 10.84 5.39
C ASP A 839 -24.72 11.06 4.68
N GLY A 840 -24.69 11.15 3.33
CA GLY A 840 -23.51 11.48 2.51
C GLY A 840 -22.95 10.35 1.63
N VAL A 841 -23.65 9.22 1.50
CA VAL A 841 -23.32 8.10 0.61
C VAL A 841 -24.41 8.00 -0.47
N ASP A 842 -24.05 7.90 -1.74
CA ASP A 842 -25.02 7.74 -2.84
C ASP A 842 -25.38 6.27 -3.10
N LEU A 843 -26.59 6.01 -3.60
CA LEU A 843 -26.97 4.65 -4.04
C LEU A 843 -26.30 4.30 -5.38
N ARG A 844 -25.71 3.11 -5.45
CA ARG A 844 -25.40 2.45 -6.71
C ARG A 844 -26.71 2.07 -7.42
N VAL A 845 -26.97 2.68 -8.57
CA VAL A 845 -28.25 2.56 -9.30
C VAL A 845 -28.51 1.14 -9.81
N ASP A 846 -27.45 0.43 -10.19
CA ASP A 846 -27.49 -0.98 -10.58
C ASP A 846 -27.91 -1.85 -9.39
N TYR A 847 -27.16 -1.80 -8.28
CA TYR A 847 -27.46 -2.56 -7.07
C TYR A 847 -28.85 -2.21 -6.51
N ALA A 848 -29.23 -0.92 -6.51
CA ALA A 848 -30.54 -0.49 -6.05
C ALA A 848 -31.68 -1.09 -6.88
N LYS A 849 -31.51 -1.27 -8.20
CA LYS A 849 -32.52 -1.90 -9.05
C LYS A 849 -32.63 -3.40 -8.76
N ASP A 850 -31.51 -4.11 -8.68
CA ASP A 850 -31.50 -5.55 -8.34
C ASP A 850 -32.07 -5.82 -6.93
N THR A 851 -31.72 -4.99 -5.94
CA THR A 851 -32.29 -5.04 -4.58
C THR A 851 -33.81 -4.80 -4.60
N LEU A 852 -34.33 -3.86 -5.41
CA LEU A 852 -35.78 -3.67 -5.57
C LEU A 852 -36.47 -4.89 -6.21
N VAL A 853 -35.83 -5.59 -7.16
CA VAL A 853 -36.37 -6.84 -7.73
C VAL A 853 -36.50 -7.92 -6.64
N ASN A 854 -35.47 -8.10 -5.82
CA ASN A 854 -35.49 -9.11 -4.76
C ASN A 854 -36.46 -8.76 -3.62
N LEU A 855 -36.57 -7.48 -3.25
CA LEU A 855 -37.58 -6.97 -2.32
C LEU A 855 -39.01 -7.19 -2.85
N GLN A 856 -39.26 -6.90 -4.13
CA GLN A 856 -40.55 -7.12 -4.78
C GLN A 856 -40.94 -8.59 -4.76
N ALA A 857 -39.99 -9.50 -4.98
CA ALA A 857 -40.23 -10.93 -4.94
C ALA A 857 -40.65 -11.45 -3.55
N ILE A 858 -40.13 -10.84 -2.46
CA ILE A 858 -40.50 -11.19 -1.07
C ILE A 858 -41.80 -10.47 -0.65
N TRP A 859 -41.96 -9.20 -0.99
CA TRP A 859 -43.15 -8.39 -0.67
C TRP A 859 -44.38 -8.77 -1.53
N ARG A 860 -44.16 -9.43 -2.67
CA ARG A 860 -45.16 -9.90 -3.66
C ARG A 860 -46.05 -8.80 -4.26
N ARG A 861 -45.70 -7.52 -4.05
CA ARG A 861 -46.37 -6.30 -4.53
C ARG A 861 -45.30 -5.28 -4.98
N PRO A 862 -45.65 -4.21 -5.72
CA PRO A 862 -44.71 -3.16 -6.10
C PRO A 862 -43.91 -2.60 -4.92
N VAL A 863 -42.69 -2.16 -5.20
CA VAL A 863 -41.78 -1.54 -4.23
C VAL A 863 -41.13 -0.30 -4.83
N ALA A 864 -40.84 0.68 -4.00
CA ALA A 864 -40.20 1.92 -4.41
C ALA A 864 -39.23 2.42 -3.33
N ILE A 865 -38.21 3.16 -3.76
CA ILE A 865 -37.26 3.82 -2.87
C ILE A 865 -37.14 5.30 -3.24
N VAL A 866 -37.32 6.18 -2.26
CA VAL A 866 -36.98 7.59 -2.35
C VAL A 866 -35.51 7.75 -2.01
N THR A 867 -34.74 8.28 -2.96
CA THR A 867 -33.31 8.57 -2.81
C THR A 867 -32.99 9.95 -3.40
N ARG A 868 -31.76 10.40 -3.17
CA ARG A 868 -31.23 11.63 -3.72
C ARG A 868 -30.18 11.31 -4.79
N MET A 869 -30.28 11.92 -5.96
CA MET A 869 -29.35 11.79 -7.08
C MET A 869 -29.14 13.16 -7.72
N ASP A 870 -27.89 13.53 -8.03
CA ASP A 870 -27.51 14.87 -8.55
C ASP A 870 -28.12 16.03 -7.73
N GLY A 871 -28.20 15.83 -6.41
CA GLY A 871 -28.80 16.77 -5.45
C GLY A 871 -30.33 16.84 -5.43
N LYS A 872 -31.05 16.09 -6.28
CA LYS A 872 -32.51 16.10 -6.46
C LYS A 872 -33.15 14.80 -5.97
N GLY A 873 -34.44 14.84 -5.62
CA GLY A 873 -35.19 13.64 -5.24
C GLY A 873 -35.55 12.76 -6.45
N VAL A 874 -35.35 11.46 -6.30
CA VAL A 874 -35.74 10.43 -7.26
C VAL A 874 -36.45 9.30 -6.50
N LEU A 875 -37.67 9.01 -6.90
CA LEU A 875 -38.42 7.82 -6.56
C LEU A 875 -38.09 6.76 -7.63
N MET A 876 -37.28 5.77 -7.28
CA MET A 876 -37.03 4.60 -8.12
C MET A 876 -38.05 3.52 -7.77
N ARG A 877 -38.84 3.06 -8.73
CA ARG A 877 -39.94 2.10 -8.53
C ARG A 877 -39.72 0.83 -9.35
N PHE A 878 -40.13 -0.32 -8.82
CA PHE A 878 -40.23 -1.58 -9.55
C PHE A 878 -41.61 -2.19 -9.31
N ASP A 879 -42.33 -2.50 -10.38
CA ASP A 879 -43.73 -2.97 -10.30
C ASP A 879 -43.89 -4.50 -10.39
N GLY A 880 -42.77 -5.23 -10.51
CA GLY A 880 -42.73 -6.67 -10.77
C GLY A 880 -42.41 -7.03 -12.22
N ARG A 881 -42.25 -6.04 -13.11
CA ARG A 881 -41.78 -6.24 -14.49
C ARG A 881 -40.77 -5.18 -14.93
N ASP A 882 -41.10 -3.91 -14.71
CA ASP A 882 -40.36 -2.78 -15.26
C ASP A 882 -39.91 -1.81 -14.16
N HIS A 883 -38.75 -1.18 -14.38
CA HIS A 883 -38.26 -0.10 -13.52
C HIS A 883 -38.75 1.26 -14.03
N ALA A 884 -39.30 2.08 -13.12
CA ALA A 884 -39.78 3.43 -13.42
C ALA A 884 -39.17 4.45 -12.45
N ASP A 885 -38.40 5.40 -12.98
CA ASP A 885 -37.72 6.43 -12.19
C ASP A 885 -38.44 7.78 -12.33
N ARG A 886 -38.96 8.33 -11.21
CA ARG A 886 -39.72 9.59 -11.17
C ARG A 886 -39.02 10.63 -10.29
N LYS A 887 -38.94 11.89 -10.75
CA LYS A 887 -38.47 13.01 -9.93
C LYS A 887 -39.52 13.39 -8.88
N VAL A 888 -39.07 13.58 -7.65
CA VAL A 888 -39.88 13.94 -6.47
C VAL A 888 -39.12 14.97 -5.63
N ASP A 889 -39.82 15.60 -4.68
CA ASP A 889 -39.15 16.29 -3.59
C ASP A 889 -38.60 15.25 -2.59
N TYR A 890 -37.49 15.58 -1.91
CA TYR A 890 -36.71 14.70 -1.03
C TYR A 890 -36.50 15.38 0.33
#